data_AF-A0A7N2LQH1-F1
#
_entry.id   AF-A0A7N2LQH1-F1
#
_cell.length_a   1.000
_cell.length_b   1.000
_cell.length_c   1.000
_cell.angle_alpha   90.00
_cell.angle_beta   90.00
_cell.angle_gamma   90.00
#
_symmetry.space_group_name_H-M   'P 1'
#
loop_
_entity.id
_entity.type
_entity.pdbx_description
1 polymer ?
#
loop_
_entity_poly.entity_id
_entity_poly.type
_entity_poly.pdbx_seq_one_letter_code
_entity_poly.pdbx_strand_id
1 'polypeptide(L)'
;MASITSEIASSSSLPKWEYDVFLSFRGEDTRNNFTDHLYAALDRKGISTFKDDERLEKGTTISTELLNAIEKSKFAIIVLSRNYATSSWCLDELVKIVECKEKAGLGVLPVFYGVDPSDVRKQTGSFAEAFAKHELMKNEEKLQSRRAALTQVANLSGWDTRNEKESTIIEEIVRKLIDGLHYSHSVREDLVGIQSRVEEMKNLYLSMGLNDVHFIGIWGMGGIGKTTIAQILYDRICYRFAGSSFLENVRERSQNDGLVSLQKQLLSDVLFEKNIDISNVQRGINLIRNRLCHKRVLVILDDVDQPKQLEALVGKQSWFGRGSVIIIITRNQHLLITHEVVEEKIYKPEILNFDEALKLFSLKAFKQDNPLKGYEVLSKEFVYYAQGLPLALKVLGSFMFRRNLDAWESVLGRLKETPKRDIMDVLQISFDGLETTEKQIFLDIACFFKGMTKDRVANVLRTPHYKPIIEIDVLVEKYLIIISNGTLWMHDLIQELGKEIVRRESPDEPGERSRLWLKQDILRVLKDNEGTKKVEGIFINTPSKEEDLNIEEKVEDLNIEEKVEDLNAETFSEMRNLRLLKICKVGLPQGLNSLSSDLRLMDWHECPLKFMPKNFSPDKLVELIMPRSLIKQLWEGNWSLEWLRIIDLRDSRELIMILDFARVPNLEKLILKGCTNLSTIHASLGDLKHLILLDLNNCKCLKSLPDKISWESLEIFNLSGCSKLKKFPEIVGNMSRLLELYLDETAIEDLPSSMEQLTGLIKLDLTNCEKLSSLPRVIFSLASLSTLTLSGCSKLHKMQENLGNLKGLKELDMSGTGLCSLTRLNIRNCNLQAVPSDIGCLSSLEELDLSGNNFVFIPESINQLSKLRKFWVENCKSLQLLPELQLMSSFIQVWANGCTSLESLLPVKMKEEDSSCSLYLLNCFQFVENQGPCDLFTRMLREYFQELFYRESTIKGRFEVVIPGSEVPNWFRHQSVGASINLEVLPYLFKQFRGIALCAVFGPHQHRRHYHRDYVLLSCYFKANGKGFRFIPFVCFSEIDRVESDRRWFMYLVPDCFIKIYASTEFLHQIADGSSCQLEIEFKPFDPSVMEIKKCGAHVIYEEEMEDLIHSLGQRERGSSIIPNNEVVDHFEEDIKIKRSRDDENGGSSTHIPPPKTKRVRPSNGE
;
A
#
# COMPACT_ATOMS: atom_id res chain seq x y z
N MET A 1 17.06 -21.34 -56.60
CA MET A 1 16.20 -21.80 -57.72
C MET A 1 14.83 -21.17 -57.58
N ALA A 2 14.31 -20.64 -58.69
CA ALA A 2 12.91 -20.36 -59.03
C ALA A 2 11.98 -19.65 -58.01
N SER A 3 11.78 -18.34 -58.24
CA SER A 3 10.51 -17.61 -58.37
C SER A 3 9.28 -18.06 -57.56
N ILE A 4 8.88 -17.26 -56.58
CA ILE A 4 7.48 -16.90 -56.33
C ILE A 4 7.41 -15.39 -56.04
N THR A 5 6.95 -14.63 -57.02
CA THR A 5 6.43 -13.27 -56.92
C THR A 5 4.98 -13.33 -56.44
N SER A 6 4.65 -12.55 -55.40
CA SER A 6 3.27 -12.11 -55.13
C SER A 6 3.29 -10.70 -54.52
N GLU A 7 2.95 -9.73 -55.37
CA GLU A 7 2.23 -8.48 -55.07
C GLU A 7 2.52 -7.78 -53.73
N ILE A 8 3.51 -6.88 -53.76
CA ILE A 8 3.57 -5.76 -52.82
C ILE A 8 2.57 -4.72 -53.33
N ALA A 9 1.45 -4.57 -52.62
CA ALA A 9 0.55 -3.44 -52.76
C ALA A 9 1.34 -2.13 -52.63
N SER A 10 1.19 -1.24 -53.60
CA SER A 10 1.83 0.07 -53.65
C SER A 10 1.52 0.88 -52.39
N SER A 11 2.52 1.04 -51.52
CA SER A 11 2.52 2.10 -50.52
C SER A 11 2.37 3.43 -51.25
N SER A 12 1.28 4.15 -51.01
CA SER A 12 1.12 5.52 -51.46
C SER A 12 2.29 6.35 -50.94
N SER A 13 3.18 6.77 -51.84
CA SER A 13 4.25 7.68 -51.50
C SER A 13 3.65 9.00 -51.01
N LEU A 14 3.93 9.37 -49.75
CA LEU A 14 3.65 10.72 -49.25
C LEU A 14 4.18 11.76 -50.25
N PRO A 15 3.45 12.87 -50.52
CA PRO A 15 3.96 13.91 -51.40
C PRO A 15 5.26 14.47 -50.82
N LYS A 16 6.36 14.41 -51.58
CA LYS A 16 7.61 15.10 -51.25
C LYS A 16 7.44 16.57 -51.60
N TRP A 17 7.02 17.37 -50.63
CA TRP A 17 7.04 18.83 -50.73
C TRP A 17 8.49 19.34 -50.73
N GLU A 18 8.83 20.25 -51.64
CA GLU A 18 10.16 20.88 -51.74
C GLU A 18 10.20 22.22 -50.98
N TYR A 19 9.04 22.86 -50.82
CA TYR A 19 8.88 24.13 -50.12
C TYR A 19 7.76 24.03 -49.09
N ASP A 20 7.91 24.70 -47.95
CA ASP A 20 6.85 24.82 -46.95
C ASP A 20 5.79 25.82 -47.43
N VAL A 21 6.25 26.93 -48.02
CA VAL A 21 5.40 28.06 -48.42
C VAL A 21 5.77 28.57 -49.81
N PHE A 22 4.76 28.80 -50.65
CA PHE A 22 4.86 29.60 -51.87
C PHE A 22 4.27 30.99 -51.64
N LEU A 23 5.00 32.06 -52.02
CA LEU A 23 4.50 33.44 -51.96
C LEU A 23 4.02 33.89 -53.35
N SER A 24 2.72 34.16 -53.49
CA SER A 24 2.14 34.79 -54.69
C SER A 24 1.81 36.24 -54.39
N PHE A 25 2.37 37.17 -55.16
CA PHE A 25 2.24 38.60 -54.90
C PHE A 25 2.49 39.43 -56.16
N ARG A 26 2.07 40.71 -56.13
CA ARG A 26 2.40 41.66 -57.19
C ARG A 26 3.72 42.35 -56.85
N GLY A 27 4.77 42.01 -57.60
CA GLY A 27 6.11 42.53 -57.33
C GLY A 27 6.24 44.06 -57.30
N GLU A 28 5.50 44.79 -58.13
CA GLU A 28 5.51 46.26 -58.13
C GLU A 28 4.90 46.87 -56.87
N ASP A 29 3.96 46.18 -56.23
CA ASP A 29 3.20 46.72 -55.09
C ASP A 29 3.86 46.36 -53.76
N THR A 30 4.30 45.09 -53.59
CA THR A 30 4.63 44.56 -52.26
C THR A 30 6.03 43.96 -52.10
N ARG A 31 6.83 43.85 -53.19
CA ARG A 31 8.11 43.10 -53.17
C ARG A 31 9.08 43.57 -52.10
N ASN A 32 9.30 44.87 -51.98
CA ASN A 32 10.32 45.47 -51.10
C ASN A 32 9.72 46.03 -49.78
N ASN A 33 8.50 45.65 -49.42
CA ASN A 33 7.83 46.11 -48.19
C ASN A 33 7.25 44.91 -47.41
N PHE A 34 5.92 44.79 -47.31
CA PHE A 34 5.21 43.71 -46.65
C PHE A 34 5.69 42.31 -47.04
N THR A 35 5.86 42.02 -48.35
CA THR A 35 6.29 40.68 -48.78
C THR A 35 7.73 40.38 -48.36
N ASP A 36 8.63 41.36 -48.38
CA ASP A 36 10.01 41.20 -47.90
C ASP A 36 10.06 40.97 -46.38
N HIS A 37 9.28 41.75 -45.63
CA HIS A 37 9.17 41.60 -44.17
C HIS A 37 8.56 40.25 -43.77
N LEU A 38 7.55 39.78 -44.52
CA LEU A 38 6.97 38.46 -44.35
C LEU A 38 7.99 37.37 -44.68
N TYR A 39 8.69 37.47 -45.81
CA TYR A 39 9.73 36.52 -46.18
C TYR A 39 10.84 36.43 -45.12
N ALA A 40 11.36 37.57 -44.67
CA ALA A 40 12.38 37.62 -43.62
C ALA A 40 11.87 37.04 -42.29
N ALA A 41 10.58 37.22 -41.94
CA ALA A 41 10.00 36.63 -40.75
C ALA A 41 9.87 35.09 -40.84
N LEU A 42 9.49 34.58 -42.02
CA LEU A 42 9.42 33.14 -42.30
C LEU A 42 10.82 32.50 -42.27
N ASP A 43 11.81 33.14 -42.90
CA ASP A 43 13.20 32.67 -42.93
C ASP A 43 13.82 32.65 -41.53
N ARG A 44 13.61 33.69 -40.71
CA ARG A 44 14.03 33.72 -39.29
C ARG A 44 13.44 32.59 -38.44
N LYS A 45 12.31 32.00 -38.88
CA LYS A 45 11.67 30.84 -38.22
C LYS A 45 11.99 29.51 -38.91
N GLY A 46 12.90 29.52 -39.89
CA GLY A 46 13.35 28.32 -40.59
C GLY A 46 12.32 27.72 -41.55
N ILE A 47 11.33 28.51 -41.99
CA ILE A 47 10.29 28.05 -42.91
C ILE A 47 10.80 28.19 -44.35
N SER A 48 10.93 27.07 -45.07
CA SER A 48 11.43 27.05 -46.45
C SER A 48 10.42 27.69 -47.38
N THR A 49 10.68 28.94 -47.78
CA THR A 49 9.76 29.76 -48.55
C THR A 49 10.29 30.00 -49.95
N PHE A 50 9.47 29.73 -50.97
CA PHE A 50 9.75 30.07 -52.36
C PHE A 50 9.30 31.51 -52.64
N LYS A 51 10.27 32.35 -53.08
CA LYS A 51 10.10 33.74 -53.50
C LYS A 51 10.77 33.89 -54.87
N ASP A 52 10.06 34.48 -55.83
CA ASP A 52 10.37 34.49 -57.27
C ASP A 52 11.72 35.13 -57.64
N ASP A 53 12.25 36.04 -56.83
CA ASP A 53 13.47 36.80 -57.09
C ASP A 53 14.77 36.22 -56.49
N GLU A 54 14.67 35.29 -55.53
CA GLU A 54 15.83 34.77 -54.79
C GLU A 54 16.31 33.37 -55.24
N ARG A 55 15.48 32.57 -55.92
CA ARG A 55 15.79 31.14 -56.19
C ARG A 55 15.62 30.64 -57.63
N LEU A 56 15.29 31.50 -58.60
CA LEU A 56 15.22 31.09 -60.01
C LEU A 56 16.63 30.89 -60.60
N GLU A 57 16.88 29.76 -61.27
CA GLU A 57 18.13 29.52 -61.99
C GLU A 57 18.23 30.48 -63.19
N LYS A 58 19.34 31.22 -63.28
CA LYS A 58 19.56 32.16 -64.39
C LYS A 58 19.75 31.37 -65.70
N GLY A 59 18.70 31.31 -66.54
CA GLY A 59 18.75 30.71 -67.87
C GLY A 59 17.58 29.78 -68.23
N THR A 60 16.65 29.51 -67.31
CA THR A 60 15.49 28.64 -67.53
C THR A 60 14.20 29.43 -67.84
N THR A 61 13.20 28.76 -68.42
CA THR A 61 11.91 29.38 -68.73
C THR A 61 11.12 29.61 -67.43
N ILE A 62 11.02 30.88 -67.02
CA ILE A 62 10.43 31.35 -65.74
C ILE A 62 9.04 30.74 -65.47
N SER A 63 8.23 30.46 -66.49
CA SER A 63 6.87 29.92 -66.31
C SER A 63 6.80 28.48 -65.80
N THR A 64 7.74 27.62 -66.19
CA THR A 64 7.67 26.19 -65.87
C THR A 64 8.16 25.87 -64.46
N GLU A 65 9.20 26.57 -64.00
CA GLU A 65 9.71 26.39 -62.63
C GLU A 65 8.72 26.91 -61.57
N LEU A 66 8.06 28.02 -61.87
CA LEU A 66 7.16 28.69 -60.95
C LEU A 66 5.87 27.88 -60.71
N LEU A 67 5.32 27.26 -61.77
CA LEU A 67 4.19 26.32 -61.64
C LEU A 67 4.59 25.03 -60.90
N ASN A 68 5.81 24.54 -61.11
CA ASN A 68 6.34 23.37 -60.39
C ASN A 68 6.57 23.67 -58.90
N ALA A 69 7.04 24.87 -58.57
CA ALA A 69 7.21 25.31 -57.18
C ALA A 69 5.86 25.34 -56.44
N ILE A 70 4.78 25.77 -57.09
CA ILE A 70 3.42 25.75 -56.52
C ILE A 70 2.98 24.30 -56.21
N GLU A 71 3.17 23.37 -57.16
CA GLU A 71 2.81 21.95 -56.96
C GLU A 71 3.61 21.28 -55.84
N LYS A 72 4.83 21.75 -55.62
CA LYS A 72 5.76 21.22 -54.60
C LYS A 72 5.71 21.98 -53.28
N SER A 73 4.76 22.89 -53.08
CA SER A 73 4.61 23.67 -51.84
C SER A 73 3.49 23.10 -50.96
N LYS A 74 3.65 23.15 -49.63
CA LYS A 74 2.60 22.70 -48.68
C LYS A 74 1.55 23.78 -48.41
N PHE A 75 1.97 25.05 -48.37
CA PHE A 75 1.10 26.21 -48.25
C PHE A 75 1.36 27.22 -49.38
N ALA A 76 0.35 28.02 -49.73
CA ALA A 76 0.48 29.18 -50.59
C ALA A 76 -0.12 30.41 -49.88
N ILE A 77 0.69 31.45 -49.70
CA ILE A 77 0.23 32.77 -49.23
C ILE A 77 0.02 33.66 -50.45
N ILE A 78 -1.18 34.22 -50.59
CA ILE A 78 -1.50 35.15 -51.67
C ILE A 78 -1.66 36.55 -51.11
N VAL A 79 -0.75 37.45 -51.47
CA VAL A 79 -0.79 38.87 -51.11
C VAL A 79 -1.55 39.63 -52.19
N LEU A 80 -2.86 39.80 -51.97
CA LEU A 80 -3.78 40.49 -52.87
C LEU A 80 -3.66 42.00 -52.68
N SER A 81 -3.00 42.67 -53.61
CA SER A 81 -2.85 44.14 -53.65
C SER A 81 -3.75 44.79 -54.69
N ARG A 82 -3.83 46.13 -54.70
CA ARG A 82 -4.70 46.91 -55.60
C ARG A 82 -4.50 46.58 -57.08
N ASN A 83 -3.26 46.31 -57.50
CA ASN A 83 -2.88 46.02 -58.89
C ASN A 83 -2.60 44.53 -59.13
N TYR A 84 -2.97 43.64 -58.20
CA TYR A 84 -2.67 42.20 -58.34
C TYR A 84 -3.22 41.63 -59.65
N ALA A 85 -4.47 41.96 -59.99
CA ALA A 85 -5.15 41.42 -61.16
C ALA A 85 -4.73 42.06 -62.50
N THR A 86 -3.84 43.06 -62.53
CA THR A 86 -3.31 43.59 -63.80
C THR A 86 -2.21 42.70 -64.37
N SER A 87 -1.65 41.80 -63.55
CA SER A 87 -0.61 40.86 -63.93
C SER A 87 -1.21 39.55 -64.40
N SER A 88 -0.99 39.20 -65.67
CA SER A 88 -1.39 37.88 -66.18
C SER A 88 -0.68 36.74 -65.45
N TRP A 89 0.52 36.98 -64.93
CA TRP A 89 1.32 36.00 -64.19
C TRP A 89 0.72 35.70 -62.82
N CYS A 90 0.40 36.72 -62.03
CA CYS A 90 -0.22 36.54 -60.71
C CYS A 90 -1.59 35.85 -60.80
N LEU A 91 -2.33 36.08 -61.90
CA LEU A 91 -3.60 35.41 -62.17
C LEU A 91 -3.40 33.95 -62.61
N ASP A 92 -2.40 33.65 -63.43
CA ASP A 92 -2.10 32.28 -63.86
C ASP A 92 -1.54 31.43 -62.69
N GLU A 93 -0.72 32.01 -61.81
CA GLU A 93 -0.33 31.42 -60.52
C GLU A 93 -1.55 31.11 -59.65
N LEU A 94 -2.49 32.06 -59.53
CA LEU A 94 -3.68 31.88 -58.70
C LEU A 94 -4.57 30.74 -59.18
N VAL A 95 -4.75 30.62 -60.50
CA VAL A 95 -5.48 29.49 -61.11
C VAL A 95 -4.78 28.17 -60.76
N LYS A 96 -3.44 28.14 -60.85
CA LYS A 96 -2.68 26.93 -60.50
C LYS A 96 -2.76 26.59 -59.01
N ILE A 97 -2.69 27.58 -58.12
CA ILE A 97 -2.83 27.42 -56.67
C ILE A 97 -4.20 26.83 -56.33
N VAL A 98 -5.26 27.36 -56.95
CA VAL A 98 -6.63 26.83 -56.81
C VAL A 98 -6.73 25.39 -57.28
N GLU A 99 -6.15 25.07 -58.44
CA GLU A 99 -6.11 23.70 -58.95
C GLU A 99 -5.39 22.76 -57.96
N CYS A 100 -4.24 23.18 -57.42
CA CYS A 100 -3.45 22.40 -56.46
C CYS A 100 -4.15 22.27 -55.10
N LYS A 101 -4.94 23.28 -54.69
CA LYS A 101 -5.78 23.20 -53.50
C LYS A 101 -6.80 22.08 -53.61
N GLU A 102 -7.48 21.99 -54.76
CA GLU A 102 -8.53 20.99 -54.99
C GLU A 102 -7.96 19.59 -55.23
N LYS A 103 -6.86 19.47 -55.99
CA LYS A 103 -6.28 18.17 -56.37
C LYS A 103 -5.26 17.60 -55.39
N ALA A 104 -4.47 18.46 -54.74
CA ALA A 104 -3.31 18.07 -53.93
C ALA A 104 -3.41 18.52 -52.47
N GLY A 105 -4.51 19.18 -52.06
CA GLY A 105 -4.73 19.60 -50.68
C GLY A 105 -3.84 20.76 -50.22
N LEU A 106 -3.32 21.57 -51.15
CA LEU A 106 -2.49 22.75 -50.87
C LEU A 106 -3.21 23.72 -49.91
N GLY A 107 -2.58 24.10 -48.79
CA GLY A 107 -3.14 25.05 -47.83
C GLY A 107 -3.08 26.48 -48.37
N VAL A 108 -4.23 27.16 -48.52
CA VAL A 108 -4.29 28.50 -49.13
C VAL A 108 -4.63 29.58 -48.10
N LEU A 109 -3.79 30.62 -48.04
CA LEU A 109 -3.86 31.71 -47.06
C LEU A 109 -3.87 33.09 -47.76
N PRO A 110 -5.03 33.75 -47.90
CA PRO A 110 -5.08 35.09 -48.50
C PRO A 110 -4.73 36.20 -47.50
N VAL A 111 -4.01 37.20 -47.99
CA VAL A 111 -3.72 38.47 -47.31
C VAL A 111 -4.23 39.60 -48.20
N PHE A 112 -5.18 40.38 -47.70
CA PHE A 112 -5.75 41.53 -48.39
C PHE A 112 -4.92 42.78 -48.05
N TYR A 113 -3.97 43.11 -48.93
CA TYR A 113 -3.01 44.19 -48.76
C TYR A 113 -3.55 45.51 -49.33
N GLY A 114 -4.05 46.39 -48.46
CA GLY A 114 -4.61 47.69 -48.85
C GLY A 114 -5.85 47.62 -49.75
N VAL A 115 -6.57 46.49 -49.77
CA VAL A 115 -7.76 46.26 -50.62
C VAL A 115 -8.92 45.69 -49.81
N ASP A 116 -10.16 45.98 -50.22
CA ASP A 116 -11.33 45.36 -49.62
C ASP A 116 -11.52 43.92 -50.10
N PRO A 117 -11.64 42.92 -49.22
CA PRO A 117 -11.95 41.54 -49.62
C PRO A 117 -13.20 41.45 -50.51
N SER A 118 -14.19 42.33 -50.31
CA SER A 118 -15.40 42.40 -51.13
C SER A 118 -15.12 42.85 -52.56
N ASP A 119 -14.19 43.79 -52.74
CA ASP A 119 -13.78 44.26 -54.07
C ASP A 119 -13.02 43.19 -54.83
N VAL A 120 -12.19 42.40 -54.15
CA VAL A 120 -11.55 41.22 -54.76
C VAL A 120 -12.60 40.16 -55.09
N ARG A 121 -13.55 39.88 -54.19
CA ARG A 121 -14.58 38.83 -54.35
C ARG A 121 -15.59 39.13 -55.46
N LYS A 122 -16.01 40.37 -55.60
CA LYS A 122 -16.98 40.81 -56.62
C LYS A 122 -16.28 41.34 -57.88
N GLN A 123 -14.94 41.41 -57.87
CA GLN A 123 -14.11 42.02 -58.90
C GLN A 123 -14.58 43.43 -59.27
N THR A 124 -14.81 44.27 -58.26
CA THR A 124 -15.21 45.68 -58.39
C THR A 124 -14.00 46.61 -58.25
N GLY A 125 -14.14 47.88 -58.62
CA GLY A 125 -13.06 48.87 -58.52
C GLY A 125 -11.84 48.54 -59.40
N SER A 126 -10.63 48.56 -58.83
CA SER A 126 -9.38 48.33 -59.56
C SER A 126 -9.29 46.92 -60.18
N PHE A 127 -9.96 45.94 -59.59
CA PHE A 127 -10.04 44.58 -60.15
C PHE A 127 -10.94 44.55 -61.40
N ALA A 128 -12.05 45.30 -61.42
CA ALA A 128 -12.89 45.44 -62.62
C ALA A 128 -12.12 46.06 -63.78
N GLU A 129 -11.38 47.14 -63.50
CA GLU A 129 -10.55 47.85 -64.48
C GLU A 129 -9.44 46.95 -65.05
N ALA A 130 -8.83 46.11 -64.21
CA ALA A 130 -7.81 45.16 -64.63
C ALA A 130 -8.38 44.08 -65.57
N PHE A 131 -9.54 43.50 -65.24
CA PHE A 131 -10.18 42.50 -66.10
C PHE A 131 -10.71 43.10 -67.42
N ALA A 132 -11.19 44.34 -67.42
CA ALA A 132 -11.59 45.04 -68.66
C ALA A 132 -10.41 45.21 -69.64
N LYS A 133 -9.18 45.38 -69.13
CA LYS A 133 -7.97 45.40 -69.96
C LYS A 133 -7.61 44.02 -70.51
N HIS A 134 -7.87 42.95 -69.77
CA HIS A 134 -7.62 41.59 -70.21
C HIS A 134 -8.65 41.07 -71.23
N GLU A 135 -9.89 41.57 -71.21
CA GLU A 135 -10.97 41.24 -72.16
C GLU A 135 -10.65 41.63 -73.62
N LEU A 136 -9.69 42.54 -73.84
CA LEU A 136 -9.18 42.89 -75.16
C LEU A 136 -8.34 41.77 -75.81
N MET A 137 -7.94 40.73 -75.05
CA MET A 137 -7.20 39.57 -75.53
C MET A 137 -8.14 38.35 -75.64
N LYS A 138 -8.52 37.98 -76.87
CA LYS A 138 -9.57 37.02 -77.27
C LYS A 138 -9.43 35.57 -76.73
N ASN A 139 -9.57 35.33 -75.42
CA ASN A 139 -9.65 33.99 -74.85
C ASN A 139 -10.60 33.96 -73.63
N GLU A 140 -11.90 33.81 -73.89
CA GLU A 140 -12.97 33.87 -72.87
C GLU A 140 -12.85 32.78 -71.79
N GLU A 141 -12.50 31.55 -72.17
CA GLU A 141 -12.36 30.44 -71.21
C GLU A 141 -11.26 30.71 -70.17
N LYS A 142 -10.11 31.25 -70.60
CA LYS A 142 -9.00 31.60 -69.71
C LYS A 142 -9.34 32.80 -68.81
N LEU A 143 -10.16 33.73 -69.28
CA LEU A 143 -10.65 34.86 -68.48
C LEU A 143 -11.62 34.38 -67.40
N GLN A 144 -12.51 33.45 -67.73
CA GLN A 144 -13.48 32.92 -66.80
C GLN A 144 -12.84 32.08 -65.68
N SER A 145 -11.82 31.28 -66.00
CA SER A 145 -11.05 30.53 -64.99
C SER A 145 -10.31 31.46 -64.02
N ARG A 146 -9.71 32.56 -64.52
CA ARG A 146 -9.06 33.58 -63.68
C ARG A 146 -10.05 34.28 -62.75
N ARG A 147 -11.23 34.66 -63.25
CA ARG A 147 -12.31 35.26 -62.42
C ARG A 147 -12.79 34.29 -61.32
N ALA A 148 -12.96 33.02 -61.67
CA ALA A 148 -13.36 31.97 -60.73
C ALA A 148 -12.32 31.77 -59.62
N ALA A 149 -11.03 31.64 -59.98
CA ALA A 149 -9.95 31.45 -59.01
C ALA A 149 -9.84 32.63 -58.01
N LEU A 150 -9.94 33.86 -58.51
CA LEU A 150 -9.91 35.06 -57.68
C LEU A 150 -11.09 35.15 -56.72
N THR A 151 -12.30 34.81 -57.19
CA THR A 151 -13.51 34.72 -56.36
C THR A 151 -13.35 33.67 -55.26
N GLN A 152 -12.81 32.49 -55.60
CA GLN A 152 -12.66 31.39 -54.67
C GLN A 152 -11.65 31.68 -53.56
N VAL A 153 -10.51 32.31 -53.90
CA VAL A 153 -9.52 32.73 -52.90
C VAL A 153 -10.06 33.85 -52.01
N ALA A 154 -10.79 34.83 -52.57
CA ALA A 154 -11.40 35.92 -51.82
C ALA A 154 -12.60 35.49 -50.93
N ASN A 155 -13.11 34.28 -51.12
CA ASN A 155 -14.09 33.65 -50.24
C ASN A 155 -13.46 32.99 -49.00
N LEU A 156 -12.13 32.83 -48.96
CA LEU A 156 -11.44 32.27 -47.80
C LEU A 156 -11.24 33.35 -46.73
N SER A 157 -11.23 32.91 -45.47
CA SER A 157 -10.87 33.77 -44.35
C SER A 157 -9.37 34.06 -44.40
N GLY A 158 -9.03 35.35 -44.45
CA GLY A 158 -7.66 35.86 -44.54
C GLY A 158 -7.48 37.11 -43.69
N TRP A 159 -6.31 37.74 -43.80
CA TRP A 159 -5.96 38.93 -43.03
C TRP A 159 -6.19 40.21 -43.83
N ASP A 160 -6.86 41.19 -43.24
CA ASP A 160 -7.09 42.51 -43.83
C ASP A 160 -6.15 43.54 -43.18
N THR A 161 -5.15 43.97 -43.95
CA THR A 161 -4.12 44.93 -43.51
C THR A 161 -4.64 46.34 -43.24
N ARG A 162 -5.89 46.65 -43.60
CA ARG A 162 -6.50 47.95 -43.30
C ARG A 162 -6.92 48.08 -41.84
N ASN A 163 -7.13 46.96 -41.14
CA ASN A 163 -7.71 46.93 -39.80
C ASN A 163 -6.67 46.73 -38.69
N GLU A 164 -5.46 46.25 -39.02
CA GLU A 164 -4.42 45.90 -38.06
C GLU A 164 -3.02 46.30 -38.54
N LYS A 165 -2.05 46.31 -37.64
CA LYS A 165 -0.64 46.58 -37.98
C LYS A 165 -0.05 45.41 -38.76
N GLU A 166 0.69 45.72 -39.83
CA GLU A 166 1.37 44.72 -40.66
C GLU A 166 2.25 43.76 -39.87
N SER A 167 2.96 44.25 -38.84
CA SER A 167 3.80 43.42 -37.98
C SER A 167 3.00 42.34 -37.23
N THR A 168 1.81 42.69 -36.74
CA THR A 168 0.94 41.74 -36.02
C THR A 168 0.41 40.68 -36.97
N ILE A 169 -0.02 41.09 -38.17
CA ILE A 169 -0.49 40.18 -39.22
C ILE A 169 0.62 39.20 -39.63
N ILE A 170 1.85 39.69 -39.84
CA ILE A 170 3.00 38.83 -40.17
C ILE A 170 3.24 37.79 -39.06
N GLU A 171 3.22 38.21 -37.79
CA GLU A 171 3.37 37.31 -36.64
C GLU A 171 2.26 36.25 -36.58
N GLU A 172 1.01 36.63 -36.87
CA GLU A 172 -0.12 35.70 -36.93
C GLU A 172 -0.01 34.70 -38.07
N ILE A 173 0.39 35.16 -39.26
CA ILE A 173 0.59 34.30 -40.43
C ILE A 173 1.67 33.26 -40.12
N VAL A 174 2.82 33.70 -39.59
CA VAL A 174 3.93 32.83 -39.20
C VAL A 174 3.46 31.81 -38.15
N ARG A 175 2.70 32.24 -37.13
CA ARG A 175 2.14 31.34 -36.11
C ARG A 175 1.21 30.29 -36.71
N LYS A 176 0.29 30.69 -37.59
CA LYS A 176 -0.65 29.77 -38.24
C LYS A 176 0.05 28.75 -39.13
N LEU A 177 1.11 29.16 -39.82
CA LEU A 177 1.95 28.26 -40.61
C LEU A 177 2.70 27.26 -39.74
N ILE A 178 3.31 27.71 -38.65
CA ILE A 178 3.98 26.85 -37.67
C ILE A 178 3.01 25.78 -37.14
N ASP A 179 1.81 26.17 -36.71
CA ASP A 179 0.79 25.23 -36.23
C ASP A 179 0.37 24.21 -37.30
N GLY A 180 0.22 24.65 -38.56
CA GLY A 180 -0.13 23.79 -39.70
C GLY A 180 1.02 22.90 -40.22
N LEU A 181 2.27 23.32 -40.04
CA LEU A 181 3.46 22.54 -40.38
C LEU A 181 3.71 21.45 -39.35
N HIS A 182 3.49 21.72 -38.06
CA HIS A 182 3.85 20.79 -36.97
C HIS A 182 2.82 19.69 -36.69
N TYR A 183 1.58 19.77 -37.19
CA TYR A 183 0.65 18.64 -37.17
C TYR A 183 1.14 17.43 -38.00
N SER A 184 2.22 17.58 -38.79
CA SER A 184 2.81 16.50 -39.60
C SER A 184 4.15 15.95 -39.11
N HIS A 185 4.65 16.33 -37.93
CA HIS A 185 5.81 15.60 -37.38
C HIS A 185 5.34 14.26 -36.84
N SER A 186 5.74 13.20 -37.54
CA SER A 186 5.67 11.83 -37.06
C SER A 186 6.22 11.78 -35.64
N VAL A 187 5.39 11.30 -34.72
CA VAL A 187 5.86 10.77 -33.43
C VAL A 187 7.04 9.86 -33.77
N ARG A 188 8.22 10.11 -33.19
CA ARG A 188 9.37 9.21 -33.44
C ARG A 188 8.87 7.79 -33.15
N GLU A 189 8.88 6.93 -34.18
CA GLU A 189 8.27 5.60 -34.14
C GLU A 189 8.93 4.68 -33.08
N ASP A 190 10.03 5.13 -32.44
CA ASP A 190 10.83 4.37 -31.51
C ASP A 190 10.59 4.70 -30.01
N LEU A 191 9.56 5.49 -29.69
CA LEU A 191 9.23 5.92 -28.33
C LEU A 191 8.01 5.18 -27.77
N VAL A 192 8.18 4.51 -26.63
CA VAL A 192 7.15 3.72 -25.95
C VAL A 192 6.83 4.35 -24.60
N GLY A 193 5.55 4.43 -24.23
CA GLY A 193 5.10 4.92 -22.91
C GLY A 193 5.35 6.41 -22.63
N ILE A 194 5.91 7.16 -23.58
CA ILE A 194 6.37 8.53 -23.31
C ILE A 194 5.23 9.56 -23.31
N GLN A 195 4.10 9.25 -23.95
CA GLN A 195 3.01 10.21 -24.14
C GLN A 195 2.35 10.60 -22.83
N SER A 196 2.08 9.64 -21.94
CA SER A 196 1.53 9.88 -20.60
C SER A 196 2.47 10.78 -19.79
N ARG A 197 3.76 10.41 -19.74
CA ARG A 197 4.82 11.14 -19.01
C ARG A 197 5.00 12.58 -19.50
N VAL A 198 4.91 12.81 -20.82
CA VAL A 198 4.96 14.16 -21.39
C VAL A 198 3.68 14.95 -21.07
N GLU A 199 2.52 14.31 -21.06
CA GLU A 199 1.26 14.99 -20.72
C GLU A 199 1.17 15.35 -19.23
N GLU A 200 1.67 14.49 -18.33
CA GLU A 200 1.85 14.81 -16.91
C GLU A 200 2.72 16.06 -16.72
N MET A 201 3.88 16.10 -17.39
CA MET A 201 4.77 17.26 -17.33
C MET A 201 4.13 18.51 -17.95
N LYS A 202 3.33 18.34 -19.00
CA LYS A 202 2.58 19.43 -19.62
C LYS A 202 1.46 19.94 -18.70
N ASN A 203 0.81 19.08 -17.93
CA ASN A 203 -0.20 19.46 -16.93
C ASN A 203 0.43 20.22 -15.75
N LEU A 204 1.63 19.82 -15.31
CA LEU A 204 2.43 20.63 -14.38
C LEU A 204 2.62 22.04 -14.97
N TYR A 205 3.06 22.17 -16.22
CA TYR A 205 3.19 23.48 -16.87
C TYR A 205 1.84 24.26 -17.02
N LEU A 206 0.74 23.60 -17.38
CA LEU A 206 -0.55 24.24 -17.72
C LEU A 206 -1.38 24.66 -16.49
N SER A 207 -1.20 23.99 -15.36
CA SER A 207 -1.92 24.30 -14.10
C SER A 207 -1.47 25.61 -13.44
N MET A 208 -0.46 26.28 -14.00
CA MET A 208 0.24 27.39 -13.37
C MET A 208 -0.15 28.75 -13.96
N GLY A 209 -0.19 29.78 -13.11
CA GLY A 209 -0.54 31.15 -13.50
C GLY A 209 0.30 31.67 -14.67
N LEU A 210 -0.38 32.24 -15.67
CA LEU A 210 0.21 32.73 -16.94
C LEU A 210 1.25 33.87 -16.76
N ASN A 211 1.40 34.43 -15.56
CA ASN A 211 2.11 35.69 -15.32
C ASN A 211 3.43 35.57 -14.53
N ASP A 212 3.84 34.38 -14.09
CA ASP A 212 5.07 34.17 -13.31
C ASP A 212 6.17 33.43 -14.08
N VAL A 213 7.40 33.40 -13.53
CA VAL A 213 8.54 32.65 -14.07
C VAL A 213 8.62 31.31 -13.36
N HIS A 214 8.58 30.22 -14.11
CA HIS A 214 8.49 28.87 -13.55
C HIS A 214 9.82 28.12 -13.68
N PHE A 215 10.34 27.65 -12.55
CA PHE A 215 11.43 26.68 -12.49
C PHE A 215 10.83 25.30 -12.23
N ILE A 216 11.16 24.33 -13.09
CA ILE A 216 10.67 22.96 -13.04
C ILE A 216 11.90 22.04 -12.99
N GLY A 217 11.94 21.12 -12.02
CA GLY A 217 12.99 20.12 -11.92
C GLY A 217 12.56 18.80 -12.54
N ILE A 218 13.40 18.13 -13.32
CA ILE A 218 13.24 16.72 -13.66
C ILE A 218 14.34 15.94 -12.95
N TRP A 219 13.95 15.06 -12.03
CA TRP A 219 14.86 14.33 -11.16
C TRP A 219 14.64 12.81 -11.24
N GLY A 220 15.73 12.05 -11.37
CA GLY A 220 15.66 10.59 -11.48
C GLY A 220 17.01 9.93 -11.82
N MET A 221 17.07 8.60 -11.77
CA MET A 221 18.30 7.84 -12.08
C MET A 221 18.81 8.04 -13.52
N GLY A 222 20.09 7.69 -13.72
CA GLY A 222 20.68 7.60 -15.06
C GLY A 222 19.91 6.62 -15.96
N GLY A 223 19.71 6.96 -17.23
CA GLY A 223 19.09 6.06 -18.21
C GLY A 223 17.56 5.92 -18.15
N ILE A 224 16.87 6.58 -17.20
CA ILE A 224 15.40 6.53 -17.08
C ILE A 224 14.66 7.30 -18.20
N GLY A 225 15.35 8.15 -18.96
CA GLY A 225 14.77 8.88 -20.09
C GLY A 225 14.41 10.35 -19.83
N LYS A 226 14.94 10.99 -18.78
CA LYS A 226 14.72 12.41 -18.45
C LYS A 226 14.94 13.35 -19.65
N THR A 227 16.11 13.28 -20.27
CA THR A 227 16.49 14.07 -21.45
C THR A 227 15.52 13.84 -22.61
N THR A 228 15.10 12.59 -22.83
CA THR A 228 14.12 12.24 -23.88
C THR A 228 12.77 12.90 -23.65
N ILE A 229 12.25 12.87 -22.42
CA ILE A 229 10.98 13.50 -22.05
C ILE A 229 11.06 15.02 -22.27
N ALA A 230 12.13 15.64 -21.77
CA ALA A 230 12.35 17.08 -21.93
C ALA A 230 12.50 17.50 -23.39
N GLN A 231 13.19 16.71 -24.21
CA GLN A 231 13.34 16.99 -25.64
C GLN A 231 11.99 16.96 -26.36
N ILE A 232 11.17 15.93 -26.11
CA ILE A 232 9.84 15.84 -26.74
C ILE A 232 8.95 17.00 -26.30
N LEU A 233 9.04 17.39 -25.02
CA LEU A 233 8.32 18.55 -24.54
C LEU A 233 8.82 19.82 -25.24
N TYR A 234 10.13 20.03 -25.31
CA TYR A 234 10.76 21.17 -25.98
C TYR A 234 10.26 21.31 -27.42
N ASP A 235 10.36 20.24 -28.20
CA ASP A 235 9.93 20.20 -29.61
C ASP A 235 8.43 20.56 -29.76
N ARG A 236 7.60 20.27 -28.74
CA ARG A 236 6.15 20.54 -28.74
C ARG A 236 5.76 21.96 -28.32
N ILE A 237 6.61 22.68 -27.57
CA ILE A 237 6.21 23.96 -26.95
C ILE A 237 7.15 25.12 -27.25
N CYS A 238 8.36 24.89 -27.76
CA CYS A 238 9.38 25.92 -27.94
C CYS A 238 8.91 27.12 -28.77
N TYR A 239 8.14 26.88 -29.84
CA TYR A 239 7.60 27.90 -30.73
C TYR A 239 6.59 28.86 -30.06
N ARG A 240 6.07 28.52 -28.86
CA ARG A 240 5.17 29.38 -28.08
C ARG A 240 5.89 30.46 -27.29
N PHE A 241 7.23 30.42 -27.25
CA PHE A 241 8.08 31.34 -26.52
C PHE A 241 8.78 32.32 -27.48
N ALA A 242 9.14 33.50 -26.98
CA ALA A 242 9.82 34.52 -27.78
C ALA A 242 11.25 34.11 -28.17
N GLY A 243 11.85 33.22 -27.39
CA GLY A 243 13.10 32.53 -27.68
C GLY A 243 13.23 31.28 -26.82
N SER A 244 13.97 30.29 -27.29
CA SER A 244 14.13 29.02 -26.59
C SER A 244 15.53 28.46 -26.78
N SER A 245 16.06 27.75 -25.77
CA SER A 245 17.35 27.08 -25.85
C SER A 245 17.31 25.75 -25.11
N PHE A 246 17.94 24.74 -25.70
CA PHE A 246 18.18 23.44 -25.08
C PHE A 246 19.69 23.26 -24.92
N LEU A 247 20.17 23.34 -23.68
CA LEU A 247 21.58 23.15 -23.35
C LEU A 247 21.81 21.69 -22.98
N GLU A 248 22.26 20.89 -23.95
CA GLU A 248 22.55 19.46 -23.79
C GLU A 248 23.82 19.22 -22.96
N ASN A 249 23.80 18.18 -22.10
CA ASN A 249 24.96 17.68 -21.34
C ASN A 249 25.78 18.78 -20.63
N VAL A 250 25.13 19.62 -19.83
CA VAL A 250 25.74 20.78 -19.15
C VAL A 250 26.94 20.37 -18.30
N ARG A 251 26.87 19.24 -17.58
CA ARG A 251 28.03 18.70 -16.83
C ARG A 251 29.27 18.59 -17.70
N GLU A 252 29.17 17.83 -18.79
CA GLU A 252 30.32 17.53 -19.67
C GLU A 252 30.82 18.76 -20.42
N ARG A 253 29.91 19.55 -21.01
CA ARG A 253 30.27 20.77 -21.75
C ARG A 253 30.89 21.84 -20.86
N SER A 254 30.44 21.97 -19.62
CA SER A 254 31.02 22.93 -18.68
C SER A 254 32.47 22.59 -18.31
N GLN A 255 32.83 21.30 -18.31
CA GLN A 255 34.19 20.81 -18.04
C GLN A 255 35.10 20.93 -19.28
N ASN A 256 34.59 20.56 -20.45
CA ASN A 256 35.37 20.54 -21.69
C ASN A 256 35.52 21.92 -22.35
N ASP A 257 34.43 22.67 -22.45
CA ASP A 257 34.35 23.92 -23.21
C ASP A 257 34.24 25.17 -22.31
N GLY A 258 34.05 24.97 -21.01
CA GLY A 258 33.85 26.03 -20.01
C GLY A 258 32.44 26.63 -20.02
N LEU A 259 32.05 27.31 -18.92
CA LEU A 259 30.71 27.90 -18.78
C LEU A 259 30.41 29.04 -19.79
N VAL A 260 31.44 29.71 -20.31
CA VAL A 260 31.28 30.81 -21.27
C VAL A 260 30.69 30.33 -22.60
N SER A 261 31.02 29.12 -23.04
CA SER A 261 30.47 28.55 -24.28
C SER A 261 28.96 28.33 -24.17
N LEU A 262 28.51 27.79 -23.04
CA LEU A 262 27.09 27.58 -22.73
C LEU A 262 26.32 28.89 -22.62
N GLN A 263 26.91 29.94 -22.01
CA GLN A 263 26.29 31.28 -21.96
C GLN A 263 26.14 31.89 -23.36
N LYS A 264 27.14 31.71 -24.24
CA LYS A 264 27.06 32.15 -25.65
C LYS A 264 25.97 31.41 -26.40
N GLN A 265 25.89 30.09 -26.24
CA GLN A 265 24.84 29.27 -26.87
C GLN A 265 23.45 29.73 -26.41
N LEU A 266 23.23 29.85 -25.09
CA LEU A 266 21.95 30.28 -24.53
C LEU A 266 21.48 31.63 -25.11
N LEU A 267 22.37 32.63 -25.12
CA LEU A 267 22.03 33.94 -25.66
C LEU A 267 21.84 33.91 -27.18
N SER A 268 22.65 33.15 -27.92
CA SER A 268 22.52 32.99 -29.38
C SER A 268 21.18 32.36 -29.76
N ASP A 269 20.80 31.27 -29.09
CA ASP A 269 19.57 30.53 -29.35
C ASP A 269 18.32 31.39 -29.04
N VAL A 270 18.35 32.14 -27.94
CA VAL A 270 17.20 32.94 -27.48
C VAL A 270 17.08 34.28 -28.20
N LEU A 271 18.20 34.92 -28.57
CA LEU A 271 18.21 36.23 -29.23
C LEU A 271 18.32 36.13 -30.75
N PHE A 272 18.62 34.96 -31.30
CA PHE A 272 18.93 34.74 -32.72
C PHE A 272 20.14 35.57 -33.20
N GLU A 273 21.13 35.79 -32.31
CA GLU A 273 22.34 36.59 -32.56
C GLU A 273 23.60 35.70 -32.63
N LYS A 274 24.28 35.64 -33.77
CA LYS A 274 25.44 34.73 -33.98
C LYS A 274 26.77 35.21 -33.36
N ASN A 275 26.93 36.51 -33.09
CA ASN A 275 28.21 37.13 -32.71
C ASN A 275 28.12 37.84 -31.35
N ILE A 276 27.89 37.09 -30.27
CA ILE A 276 27.82 37.64 -28.90
C ILE A 276 29.21 37.56 -28.24
N ASP A 277 29.78 38.73 -27.94
CA ASP A 277 31.06 38.84 -27.23
C ASP A 277 30.90 38.68 -25.71
N ILE A 278 31.38 37.54 -25.20
CA ILE A 278 31.45 37.22 -23.76
C ILE A 278 32.90 36.94 -23.40
N SER A 279 33.51 37.87 -22.68
CA SER A 279 34.92 37.81 -22.25
C SER A 279 35.15 36.96 -21.00
N ASN A 280 34.14 36.78 -20.15
CA ASN A 280 34.19 35.95 -18.93
C ASN A 280 32.77 35.62 -18.41
N VAL A 281 32.69 34.69 -17.46
CA VAL A 281 31.42 34.18 -16.90
C VAL A 281 30.55 35.28 -16.30
N GLN A 282 31.14 36.25 -15.57
CA GLN A 282 30.39 37.33 -14.93
C GLN A 282 29.75 38.28 -15.96
N ARG A 283 30.47 38.58 -17.04
CA ARG A 283 29.90 39.35 -18.16
C ARG A 283 28.75 38.59 -18.81
N GLY A 284 28.88 37.27 -18.99
CA GLY A 284 27.81 36.43 -19.49
C GLY A 284 26.57 36.44 -18.59
N ILE A 285 26.75 36.32 -17.27
CA ILE A 285 25.67 36.44 -16.26
C ILE A 285 24.92 37.78 -16.42
N ASN A 286 25.67 38.89 -16.51
CA ASN A 286 25.07 40.22 -16.63
C ASN A 286 24.30 40.37 -17.95
N LEU A 287 24.82 39.81 -19.06
CA LEU A 287 24.14 39.83 -20.36
C LEU A 287 22.85 39.01 -20.33
N ILE A 288 22.87 37.79 -19.78
CA ILE A 288 21.69 36.94 -19.63
C ILE A 288 20.62 37.69 -18.83
N ARG A 289 20.98 38.17 -17.63
CA ARG A 289 20.07 38.92 -16.76
C ARG A 289 19.44 40.13 -17.47
N ASN A 290 20.25 40.97 -18.10
CA ASN A 290 19.78 42.23 -18.67
C ASN A 290 19.00 42.06 -19.98
N ARG A 291 19.29 41.01 -20.75
CA ARG A 291 18.68 40.78 -22.07
C ARG A 291 17.42 39.92 -21.99
N LEU A 292 17.31 39.06 -20.98
CA LEU A 292 16.19 38.11 -20.85
C LEU A 292 15.11 38.54 -19.84
N CYS A 293 15.34 39.56 -19.00
CA CYS A 293 14.42 39.98 -17.93
C CYS A 293 13.03 40.43 -18.38
N HIS A 294 12.84 40.73 -19.67
CA HIS A 294 11.55 41.12 -20.26
C HIS A 294 11.11 40.20 -21.40
N LYS A 295 11.84 39.11 -21.64
CA LYS A 295 11.50 38.13 -22.68
C LYS A 295 10.87 36.90 -22.06
N ARG A 296 9.79 36.43 -22.66
CA ARG A 296 9.17 35.13 -22.36
C ARG A 296 9.98 34.03 -23.03
N VAL A 297 10.74 33.25 -22.27
CA VAL A 297 11.69 32.26 -22.81
C VAL A 297 11.43 30.86 -22.29
N LEU A 298 11.87 29.86 -23.07
CA LEU A 298 11.95 28.47 -22.64
C LEU A 298 13.42 28.04 -22.60
N VAL A 299 13.92 27.67 -21.43
CA VAL A 299 15.31 27.21 -21.28
C VAL A 299 15.33 25.83 -20.63
N ILE A 300 16.00 24.87 -21.27
CA ILE A 300 16.22 23.53 -20.72
C ILE A 300 17.72 23.35 -20.47
N LEU A 301 18.07 22.95 -19.24
CA LEU A 301 19.42 22.60 -18.84
C LEU A 301 19.47 21.10 -18.59
N ASP A 302 20.15 20.37 -19.46
CA ASP A 302 20.27 18.93 -19.37
C ASP A 302 21.51 18.49 -18.57
N ASP A 303 21.32 17.49 -17.71
CA ASP A 303 22.38 16.83 -16.93
C ASP A 303 23.25 17.79 -16.09
N VAL A 304 22.61 18.64 -15.27
CA VAL A 304 23.26 19.56 -14.32
C VAL A 304 23.71 18.81 -13.06
N ASP A 305 24.95 19.05 -12.60
CA ASP A 305 25.53 18.38 -11.43
C ASP A 305 26.20 19.34 -10.41
N GLN A 306 26.32 20.63 -10.71
CA GLN A 306 26.98 21.60 -9.83
C GLN A 306 26.17 22.91 -9.66
N PRO A 307 26.16 23.53 -8.45
CA PRO A 307 25.47 24.79 -8.21
C PRO A 307 25.97 25.94 -9.11
N LYS A 308 27.29 26.00 -9.37
CA LYS A 308 27.92 27.03 -10.21
C LYS A 308 27.36 27.06 -11.64
N GLN A 309 26.90 25.93 -12.17
CA GLN A 309 26.27 25.86 -13.49
C GLN A 309 24.94 26.62 -13.49
N LEU A 310 24.10 26.40 -12.45
CA LEU A 310 22.82 27.08 -12.30
C LEU A 310 23.01 28.58 -12.05
N GLU A 311 23.95 28.94 -11.17
CA GLU A 311 24.31 30.34 -10.89
C GLU A 311 24.77 31.10 -12.14
N ALA A 312 25.49 30.42 -13.04
CA ALA A 312 26.04 31.04 -14.26
C ALA A 312 25.04 31.14 -15.41
N LEU A 313 24.06 30.24 -15.49
CA LEU A 313 23.16 30.09 -16.65
C LEU A 313 21.75 30.62 -16.40
N VAL A 314 21.18 30.39 -15.21
CA VAL A 314 19.76 30.71 -14.92
C VAL A 314 19.53 31.54 -13.67
N GLY A 315 20.44 31.54 -12.70
CA GLY A 315 20.47 32.52 -11.62
C GLY A 315 19.18 32.59 -10.79
N LYS A 316 18.39 33.67 -10.95
CA LYS A 316 17.15 33.89 -10.19
C LYS A 316 15.98 34.11 -11.15
N GLN A 317 14.74 33.87 -10.70
CA GLN A 317 13.52 34.14 -11.46
C GLN A 317 13.47 35.55 -12.08
N SER A 318 13.99 36.56 -11.37
CA SER A 318 14.10 37.95 -11.86
C SER A 318 14.91 38.15 -13.16
N TRP A 319 15.68 37.16 -13.61
CA TRP A 319 16.46 37.23 -14.84
C TRP A 319 15.60 37.03 -16.09
N PHE A 320 14.34 36.61 -15.95
CA PHE A 320 13.47 36.25 -17.05
C PHE A 320 12.16 37.03 -17.04
N GLY A 321 11.58 37.24 -18.22
CA GLY A 321 10.27 37.88 -18.36
C GLY A 321 9.13 36.96 -17.91
N ARG A 322 7.99 37.58 -17.59
CA ARG A 322 6.77 36.86 -17.17
C ARG A 322 6.36 35.77 -18.18
N GLY A 323 5.91 34.63 -17.65
CA GLY A 323 5.52 33.46 -18.44
C GLY A 323 6.68 32.63 -18.98
N SER A 324 7.91 32.89 -18.54
CA SER A 324 9.09 32.07 -18.88
C SER A 324 9.09 30.75 -18.12
N VAL A 325 9.66 29.72 -18.75
CA VAL A 325 9.77 28.37 -18.20
C VAL A 325 11.21 27.90 -18.28
N ILE A 326 11.77 27.50 -17.14
CA ILE A 326 13.12 26.99 -17.00
C ILE A 326 13.02 25.56 -16.48
N ILE A 327 13.53 24.60 -17.24
CA ILE A 327 13.53 23.18 -16.89
C ILE A 327 14.96 22.76 -16.57
N ILE A 328 15.18 22.25 -15.37
CA ILE A 328 16.48 21.76 -14.90
C ILE A 328 16.39 20.24 -14.80
N ILE A 329 17.24 19.54 -15.55
CA ILE A 329 17.32 18.08 -15.52
C ILE A 329 18.56 17.70 -14.73
N THR A 330 18.38 16.87 -13.71
CA THR A 330 19.48 16.45 -12.85
C THR A 330 19.27 15.05 -12.29
N ARG A 331 20.35 14.46 -11.79
CA ARG A 331 20.33 13.25 -10.98
C ARG A 331 20.34 13.57 -9.48
N ASN A 332 20.57 14.82 -9.09
CA ASN A 332 20.73 15.26 -7.71
C ASN A 332 19.62 16.24 -7.28
N GLN A 333 18.69 15.77 -6.45
CA GLN A 333 17.57 16.56 -5.94
C GLN A 333 18.04 17.78 -5.15
N HIS A 334 19.13 17.65 -4.39
CA HIS A 334 19.65 18.71 -3.53
C HIS A 334 19.97 19.99 -4.31
N LEU A 335 20.38 19.87 -5.58
CA LEU A 335 20.63 21.01 -6.47
C LEU A 335 19.34 21.79 -6.77
N LEU A 336 18.22 21.10 -6.94
CA LEU A 336 16.92 21.72 -7.18
C LEU A 336 16.43 22.45 -5.93
N ILE A 337 16.54 21.80 -4.76
CA ILE A 337 16.14 22.37 -3.47
C ILE A 337 16.98 23.61 -3.14
N THR A 338 18.31 23.51 -3.29
CA THR A 338 19.25 24.64 -3.06
C THR A 338 18.99 25.80 -4.02
N HIS A 339 18.46 25.52 -5.20
CA HIS A 339 18.05 26.52 -6.18
C HIS A 339 16.60 26.99 -6.01
N GLU A 340 15.99 26.75 -4.85
CA GLU A 340 14.64 27.20 -4.49
C GLU A 340 13.54 26.69 -5.45
N VAL A 341 13.75 25.53 -6.07
CA VAL A 341 12.69 24.86 -6.84
C VAL A 341 11.72 24.21 -5.86
N VAL A 342 10.46 24.65 -5.89
CA VAL A 342 9.39 24.10 -5.04
C VAL A 342 9.20 22.61 -5.32
N GLU A 343 9.01 21.80 -4.27
CA GLU A 343 8.91 20.35 -4.37
C GLU A 343 7.81 19.87 -5.33
N GLU A 344 6.65 20.55 -5.33
CA GLU A 344 5.53 20.31 -6.26
C GLU A 344 5.91 20.52 -7.75
N LYS A 345 7.01 21.24 -8.02
CA LYS A 345 7.57 21.48 -9.36
C LYS A 345 8.70 20.52 -9.72
N ILE A 346 8.96 19.50 -8.90
CA ILE A 346 9.93 18.45 -9.19
C ILE A 346 9.20 17.23 -9.77
N TYR A 347 9.35 17.02 -11.07
CA TYR A 347 8.84 15.85 -11.76
C TYR A 347 9.81 14.67 -11.60
N LYS A 348 9.28 13.53 -11.14
CA LYS A 348 9.99 12.26 -10.98
C LYS A 348 9.47 11.24 -11.99
N PRO A 349 10.21 10.95 -13.07
CA PRO A 349 9.78 9.97 -14.06
C PRO A 349 9.72 8.56 -13.50
N GLU A 350 8.69 7.81 -13.87
CA GLU A 350 8.55 6.39 -13.54
C GLU A 350 9.28 5.50 -14.55
N ILE A 351 9.78 4.35 -14.08
CA ILE A 351 10.28 3.27 -14.95
C ILE A 351 9.17 2.75 -15.87
N LEU A 352 9.54 2.09 -16.97
CA LEU A 352 8.55 1.50 -17.87
C LEU A 352 7.86 0.33 -17.17
N ASN A 353 6.53 0.26 -17.32
CA ASN A 353 5.81 -0.95 -16.90
C ASN A 353 6.21 -2.14 -17.77
N PHE A 354 5.83 -3.35 -17.36
CA PHE A 354 6.27 -4.58 -18.04
C PHE A 354 5.92 -4.61 -19.53
N ASP A 355 4.71 -4.18 -19.90
CA ASP A 355 4.24 -4.18 -21.28
C ASP A 355 4.97 -3.14 -22.14
N GLU A 356 5.14 -1.91 -21.60
CA GLU A 356 5.96 -0.86 -22.22
C GLU A 356 7.41 -1.31 -22.41
N ALA A 357 7.99 -1.96 -21.40
CA ALA A 357 9.35 -2.45 -21.43
C ALA A 357 9.54 -3.57 -22.46
N LEU A 358 8.60 -4.52 -22.52
CA LEU A 358 8.61 -5.59 -23.51
C LEU A 358 8.48 -5.05 -24.92
N LYS A 359 7.60 -4.07 -25.13
CA LYS A 359 7.44 -3.40 -26.44
C LYS A 359 8.72 -2.67 -26.85
N LEU A 360 9.34 -1.90 -25.94
CA LEU A 360 10.59 -1.20 -26.24
C LEU A 360 11.73 -2.17 -26.58
N PHE A 361 11.88 -3.24 -25.80
CA PHE A 361 12.86 -4.28 -26.07
C PHE A 361 12.61 -4.94 -27.43
N SER A 362 11.36 -5.29 -27.73
CA SER A 362 10.96 -5.93 -28.99
C SER A 362 11.22 -5.03 -30.20
N LEU A 363 10.94 -3.73 -30.09
CA LEU A 363 11.24 -2.76 -31.13
C LEU A 363 12.74 -2.69 -31.43
N LYS A 364 13.61 -2.82 -30.42
CA LYS A 364 15.06 -2.77 -30.63
C LYS A 364 15.62 -4.12 -31.11
N ALA A 365 15.10 -5.25 -30.61
CA ALA A 365 15.55 -6.60 -30.94
C ALA A 365 14.99 -7.16 -32.26
N PHE A 366 13.75 -6.79 -32.63
CA PHE A 366 13.02 -7.37 -33.77
C PHE A 366 12.49 -6.34 -34.77
N LYS A 367 12.52 -5.04 -34.45
CA LYS A 367 11.91 -3.96 -35.26
C LYS A 367 10.38 -4.06 -35.38
N GLN A 368 9.74 -4.66 -34.38
CA GLN A 368 8.28 -4.78 -34.26
C GLN A 368 7.86 -4.73 -32.80
N ASP A 369 6.57 -4.48 -32.54
CA ASP A 369 6.05 -4.24 -31.18
C ASP A 369 6.09 -5.46 -30.27
N ASN A 370 6.06 -6.68 -30.84
CA ASN A 370 5.98 -7.92 -30.08
C ASN A 370 7.16 -8.85 -30.37
N PRO A 371 7.52 -9.75 -29.44
CA PRO A 371 8.53 -10.76 -29.70
C PRO A 371 8.17 -11.66 -30.89
N LEU A 372 9.19 -12.17 -31.58
CA LEU A 372 9.00 -13.23 -32.58
C LEU A 372 8.58 -14.53 -31.90
N LYS A 373 7.81 -15.36 -32.62
CA LYS A 373 7.37 -16.67 -32.13
C LYS A 373 8.57 -17.56 -31.77
N GLY A 374 8.60 -18.09 -30.55
CA GLY A 374 9.72 -18.84 -29.98
C GLY A 374 10.69 -18.01 -29.12
N TYR A 375 10.64 -16.67 -29.17
CA TYR A 375 11.50 -15.78 -28.39
C TYR A 375 10.78 -15.13 -27.20
N GLU A 376 9.50 -15.45 -26.96
CA GLU A 376 8.65 -14.78 -25.98
C GLU A 376 9.19 -14.94 -24.56
N VAL A 377 9.56 -16.16 -24.17
CA VAL A 377 10.07 -16.46 -22.82
C VAL A 377 11.39 -15.72 -22.56
N LEU A 378 12.35 -15.85 -23.47
CA LEU A 378 13.66 -15.19 -23.33
C LEU A 378 13.53 -13.67 -23.36
N SER A 379 12.64 -13.11 -24.18
CA SER A 379 12.39 -11.67 -24.19
C SER A 379 11.88 -11.17 -22.84
N LYS A 380 10.99 -11.92 -22.19
CA LYS A 380 10.52 -11.61 -20.83
C LYS A 380 11.66 -11.66 -19.82
N GLU A 381 12.55 -12.65 -19.89
CA GLU A 381 13.74 -12.74 -19.01
C GLU A 381 14.69 -11.54 -19.16
N PHE A 382 14.93 -11.06 -20.38
CA PHE A 382 15.71 -9.84 -20.60
C PHE A 382 15.02 -8.58 -20.05
N VAL A 383 13.70 -8.51 -20.15
CA VAL A 383 12.90 -7.43 -19.57
C VAL A 383 12.95 -7.46 -18.04
N TYR A 384 12.84 -8.66 -17.45
CA TYR A 384 13.01 -8.85 -16.01
C TYR A 384 14.41 -8.44 -15.55
N TYR A 385 15.47 -8.80 -16.27
CA TYR A 385 16.82 -8.32 -15.95
C TYR A 385 16.93 -6.79 -15.99
N ALA A 386 16.30 -6.14 -16.97
CA ALA A 386 16.37 -4.69 -17.13
C ALA A 386 15.48 -3.90 -16.15
N GLN A 387 14.49 -4.55 -15.51
CA GLN A 387 13.55 -3.95 -14.54
C GLN A 387 12.92 -2.63 -15.04
N GLY A 388 12.54 -2.58 -16.32
CA GLY A 388 11.87 -1.41 -16.88
C GLY A 388 12.77 -0.19 -17.16
N LEU A 389 14.09 -0.29 -16.97
CA LEU A 389 15.03 0.80 -17.29
C LEU A 389 15.18 0.96 -18.83
N PRO A 390 14.75 2.09 -19.44
CA PRO A 390 14.76 2.26 -20.90
C PRO A 390 16.14 2.10 -21.55
N LEU A 391 17.20 2.62 -20.92
CA LEU A 391 18.56 2.50 -21.43
C LEU A 391 19.00 1.03 -21.53
N ALA A 392 18.78 0.25 -20.46
CA ALA A 392 19.14 -1.16 -20.45
C ALA A 392 18.38 -1.94 -21.53
N LEU A 393 17.07 -1.71 -21.64
CA LEU A 393 16.23 -2.33 -22.67
C LEU A 393 16.73 -2.00 -24.10
N LYS A 394 17.12 -0.74 -24.35
CA LYS A 394 17.66 -0.32 -25.65
C LYS A 394 18.99 -0.98 -25.98
N VAL A 395 19.92 -1.02 -25.02
CA VAL A 395 21.25 -1.61 -25.18
C VAL A 395 21.16 -3.13 -25.37
N LEU A 396 20.34 -3.81 -24.57
CA LEU A 396 20.15 -5.25 -24.64
C LEU A 396 19.40 -5.62 -25.93
N GLY A 397 18.26 -4.99 -26.23
CA GLY A 397 17.50 -5.29 -27.44
C GLY A 397 18.31 -5.08 -28.71
N SER A 398 19.04 -3.97 -28.82
CA SER A 398 19.93 -3.72 -29.97
C SER A 398 21.06 -4.74 -30.06
N PHE A 399 21.58 -5.20 -28.92
CA PHE A 399 22.58 -6.26 -28.85
C PHE A 399 22.01 -7.64 -29.16
N MET A 400 20.70 -7.85 -29.12
CA MET A 400 20.10 -9.13 -29.50
C MET A 400 19.64 -9.19 -30.96
N PHE A 401 19.64 -8.05 -31.65
CA PHE A 401 19.21 -7.95 -33.04
C PHE A 401 19.93 -8.97 -33.94
N ARG A 402 19.13 -9.77 -34.67
CA ARG A 402 19.55 -10.84 -35.61
C ARG A 402 20.32 -12.03 -34.99
N ARG A 403 20.32 -12.22 -33.67
CA ARG A 403 20.90 -13.41 -33.01
C ARG A 403 19.87 -14.54 -32.88
N ASN A 404 20.34 -15.79 -32.89
CA ASN A 404 19.51 -17.00 -32.73
C ASN A 404 19.25 -17.33 -31.24
N LEU A 405 18.33 -18.27 -30.97
CA LEU A 405 17.92 -18.65 -29.60
C LEU A 405 19.10 -19.07 -28.70
N ASP A 406 20.03 -19.91 -29.19
CA ASP A 406 21.19 -20.34 -28.41
C ASP A 406 22.06 -19.17 -27.94
N ALA A 407 22.25 -18.16 -28.82
CA ALA A 407 22.97 -16.95 -28.45
C ALA A 407 22.20 -16.10 -27.43
N TRP A 408 20.86 -16.11 -27.44
CA TRP A 408 20.05 -15.44 -26.43
C TRP A 408 20.20 -16.08 -25.05
N GLU A 409 20.12 -17.40 -24.98
CA GLU A 409 20.32 -18.16 -23.74
C GLU A 409 21.74 -17.95 -23.19
N SER A 410 22.75 -18.04 -24.05
CA SER A 410 24.15 -17.79 -23.68
C SER A 410 24.38 -16.37 -23.15
N VAL A 411 23.82 -15.35 -23.81
CA VAL A 411 23.95 -13.96 -23.37
C VAL A 411 23.23 -13.72 -22.04
N LEU A 412 22.04 -14.28 -21.86
CA LEU A 412 21.30 -14.17 -20.61
C LEU A 412 22.06 -14.84 -19.46
N GLY A 413 22.66 -16.01 -19.69
CA GLY A 413 23.55 -16.68 -18.73
C GLY A 413 24.74 -15.78 -18.36
N ARG A 414 25.43 -15.21 -19.35
CA ARG A 414 26.57 -14.32 -19.12
C ARG A 414 26.19 -13.04 -18.35
N LEU A 415 25.02 -12.45 -18.60
CA LEU A 415 24.58 -11.24 -17.90
C LEU A 415 24.37 -11.43 -16.40
N LYS A 416 24.06 -12.66 -15.96
CA LYS A 416 23.96 -13.00 -14.53
C LYS A 416 25.32 -12.96 -13.83
N GLU A 417 26.41 -13.18 -14.58
CA GLU A 417 27.78 -13.19 -14.05
C GLU A 417 28.46 -11.84 -14.26
N THR A 418 28.40 -11.30 -15.47
CA THR A 418 29.11 -10.09 -15.90
C THR A 418 28.13 -9.13 -16.56
N PRO A 419 27.69 -8.08 -15.84
CA PRO A 419 26.82 -7.08 -16.40
C PRO A 419 27.47 -6.32 -17.56
N LYS A 420 26.65 -5.83 -18.49
CA LYS A 420 27.13 -5.16 -19.69
C LYS A 420 27.69 -3.76 -19.36
N ARG A 421 28.94 -3.49 -19.78
CA ARG A 421 29.66 -2.23 -19.51
C ARG A 421 28.91 -0.97 -19.95
N ASP A 422 28.37 -0.94 -21.16
CA ASP A 422 27.63 0.23 -21.67
C ASP A 422 26.49 0.69 -20.75
N ILE A 423 25.85 -0.25 -20.03
CA ILE A 423 24.79 0.06 -19.05
C ILE A 423 25.44 0.56 -17.76
N MET A 424 26.46 -0.16 -17.28
CA MET A 424 27.14 0.14 -16.03
C MET A 424 27.82 1.51 -16.05
N ASP A 425 28.47 1.89 -17.14
CA ASP A 425 29.19 3.17 -17.26
C ASP A 425 28.24 4.37 -17.06
N VAL A 426 27.02 4.31 -17.62
CA VAL A 426 26.03 5.40 -17.47
C VAL A 426 25.49 5.48 -16.05
N LEU A 427 25.29 4.34 -15.39
CA LEU A 427 24.83 4.28 -14.00
C LEU A 427 25.94 4.71 -13.03
N GLN A 428 27.20 4.37 -13.34
CA GLN A 428 28.38 4.63 -12.52
C GLN A 428 28.69 6.12 -12.36
N ILE A 429 28.29 6.99 -13.31
CA ILE A 429 28.46 8.45 -13.20
C ILE A 429 27.93 9.00 -11.86
N SER A 430 26.77 8.51 -11.40
CA SER A 430 26.20 8.96 -10.12
C SER A 430 27.01 8.48 -8.92
N PHE A 431 27.60 7.29 -9.00
CA PHE A 431 28.48 6.73 -7.98
C PHE A 431 29.84 7.43 -7.93
N ASP A 432 30.42 7.75 -9.09
CA ASP A 432 31.74 8.38 -9.16
C ASP A 432 31.75 9.77 -8.49
N GLY A 433 30.63 10.49 -8.58
CA GLY A 433 30.39 11.77 -7.92
C GLY A 433 30.00 11.69 -6.43
N LEU A 434 30.18 10.55 -5.78
CA LEU A 434 30.04 10.39 -4.33
C LEU A 434 31.38 10.59 -3.60
N GLU A 435 31.31 11.05 -2.35
CA GLU A 435 32.44 11.07 -1.43
C GLU A 435 32.84 9.66 -1.00
N THR A 436 34.04 9.51 -0.43
CA THR A 436 34.59 8.19 -0.07
C THR A 436 33.71 7.44 0.92
N THR A 437 33.15 8.12 1.93
CA THR A 437 32.25 7.52 2.93
C THR A 437 30.92 7.09 2.31
N GLU A 438 30.32 7.95 1.49
CA GLU A 438 29.09 7.68 0.73
C GLU A 438 29.27 6.46 -0.20
N LYS A 439 30.42 6.35 -0.88
CA LYS A 439 30.76 5.19 -1.71
C LYS A 439 30.75 3.90 -0.90
N GLN A 440 31.37 3.90 0.29
CA GLN A 440 31.39 2.70 1.14
C GLN A 440 29.97 2.32 1.61
N ILE A 441 29.14 3.29 1.99
CA ILE A 441 27.75 3.04 2.40
C ILE A 441 26.92 2.53 1.22
N PHE A 442 27.10 3.10 0.03
CA PHE A 442 26.44 2.61 -1.18
C PHE A 442 26.77 1.13 -1.45
N LEU A 443 28.05 0.75 -1.36
CA LEU A 443 28.48 -0.62 -1.55
C LEU A 443 27.95 -1.56 -0.45
N ASP A 444 27.89 -1.09 0.80
CA ASP A 444 27.27 -1.85 1.90
C ASP A 444 25.79 -2.12 1.64
N ILE A 445 25.05 -1.11 1.19
CA ILE A 445 23.62 -1.25 0.88
C ILE A 445 23.43 -2.20 -0.31
N ALA A 446 24.22 -2.03 -1.37
CA ALA A 446 24.14 -2.88 -2.57
C ALA A 446 24.41 -4.35 -2.26
N CYS A 447 25.43 -4.64 -1.45
CA CYS A 447 25.81 -6.01 -1.12
C CYS A 447 24.92 -6.63 -0.02
N PHE A 448 24.52 -5.87 1.00
CA PHE A 448 24.05 -6.44 2.27
C PHE A 448 22.74 -5.87 2.81
N PHE A 449 22.43 -4.58 2.58
CA PHE A 449 21.33 -3.90 3.29
C PHE A 449 20.11 -3.51 2.45
N LYS A 450 20.00 -3.93 1.19
CA LYS A 450 18.76 -3.79 0.42
C LYS A 450 17.57 -4.41 1.17
N GLY A 451 16.48 -3.67 1.30
CA GLY A 451 15.27 -4.07 2.01
C GLY A 451 15.28 -3.83 3.53
N MET A 452 16.39 -3.35 4.10
CA MET A 452 16.46 -3.03 5.54
C MET A 452 16.00 -1.61 5.85
N THR A 453 15.64 -1.32 7.10
CA THR A 453 15.20 0.02 7.51
C THR A 453 16.36 1.01 7.57
N LYS A 454 16.10 2.29 7.22
CA LYS A 454 17.12 3.36 7.26
C LYS A 454 17.81 3.44 8.62
N ASP A 455 17.04 3.42 9.71
CA ASP A 455 17.57 3.56 11.07
C ASP A 455 18.47 2.40 11.48
N ARG A 456 18.11 1.17 11.10
CA ARG A 456 18.93 -0.01 11.37
C ARG A 456 20.28 0.08 10.66
N VAL A 457 20.27 0.42 9.38
CA VAL A 457 21.50 0.55 8.58
C VAL A 457 22.38 1.68 9.13
N ALA A 458 21.80 2.84 9.45
CA ALA A 458 22.52 3.94 10.07
C ALA A 458 23.12 3.56 11.45
N ASN A 459 22.42 2.74 12.23
CA ASN A 459 22.94 2.23 13.51
C ASN A 459 24.11 1.26 13.30
N VAL A 460 23.98 0.27 12.42
CA VAL A 460 25.04 -0.72 12.15
C VAL A 460 26.29 -0.06 11.55
N LEU A 461 26.11 0.91 10.64
CA LEU A 461 27.20 1.60 9.96
C LEU A 461 27.76 2.80 10.73
N ARG A 462 27.30 3.02 11.97
CA ARG A 462 27.76 4.15 12.79
C ARG A 462 29.27 4.13 13.06
N THR A 463 29.83 5.32 13.25
CA THR A 463 31.22 5.52 13.69
C THR A 463 31.24 6.02 15.15
N PRO A 464 32.42 6.10 15.81
CA PRO A 464 32.51 6.70 17.14
C PRO A 464 32.00 8.15 17.19
N HIS A 465 32.09 8.87 16.07
CA HIS A 465 31.84 10.31 16.02
C HIS A 465 30.40 10.63 15.62
N TYR A 466 29.76 9.83 14.75
CA TYR A 466 28.41 10.12 14.26
C TYR A 466 27.73 8.91 13.59
N LYS A 467 26.42 9.03 13.35
CA LYS A 467 25.62 8.10 12.53
C LYS A 467 25.51 8.62 11.10
N PRO A 468 25.68 7.79 10.05
CA PRO A 468 25.71 8.22 8.66
C PRO A 468 24.32 8.49 8.06
N ILE A 469 23.51 9.32 8.74
CA ILE A 469 22.15 9.65 8.28
C ILE A 469 22.21 10.52 7.02
N ILE A 470 23.09 11.52 7.03
CA ILE A 470 23.27 12.47 5.92
C ILE A 470 23.75 11.74 4.67
N GLU A 471 24.73 10.85 4.80
CA GLU A 471 25.27 10.10 3.67
C GLU A 471 24.20 9.19 3.03
N ILE A 472 23.33 8.56 3.83
CA ILE A 472 22.19 7.81 3.29
C ILE A 472 21.22 8.75 2.56
N ASP A 473 20.97 9.94 3.09
CA ASP A 473 20.12 10.95 2.43
C ASP A 473 20.74 11.45 1.13
N VAL A 474 22.06 11.63 1.04
CA VAL A 474 22.74 11.97 -0.21
C VAL A 474 22.55 10.88 -1.28
N LEU A 475 22.55 9.60 -0.89
CA LEU A 475 22.25 8.50 -1.82
C LEU A 475 20.79 8.56 -2.31
N VAL A 476 19.85 8.98 -1.46
CA VAL A 476 18.45 9.24 -1.86
C VAL A 476 18.39 10.41 -2.82
N GLU A 477 18.98 11.56 -2.48
CA GLU A 477 19.01 12.77 -3.29
C GLU A 477 19.63 12.53 -4.67
N LYS A 478 20.64 11.66 -4.77
CA LYS A 478 21.28 11.24 -6.04
C LYS A 478 20.53 10.13 -6.80
N TYR A 479 19.37 9.71 -6.31
CA TYR A 479 18.53 8.64 -6.86
C TYR A 479 19.27 7.29 -7.00
N LEU A 480 20.24 7.03 -6.13
CA LEU A 480 20.91 5.73 -6.06
C LEU A 480 20.10 4.73 -5.22
N ILE A 481 19.34 5.25 -4.25
CA ILE A 481 18.39 4.49 -3.44
C ILE A 481 17.07 5.27 -3.29
N ILE A 482 16.00 4.58 -2.91
CA ILE A 482 14.68 5.14 -2.61
C ILE A 482 14.24 4.58 -1.26
N ILE A 483 13.57 5.39 -0.44
CA ILE A 483 12.97 4.93 0.81
C ILE A 483 11.49 4.69 0.57
N SER A 484 11.03 3.46 0.82
CA SER A 484 9.61 3.09 0.76
C SER A 484 9.20 2.41 2.06
N ASN A 485 8.15 2.91 2.72
CA ASN A 485 7.69 2.40 4.03
C ASN A 485 8.83 2.28 5.07
N GLY A 486 9.76 3.25 5.09
CA GLY A 486 10.93 3.25 5.99
C GLY A 486 12.09 2.30 5.61
N THR A 487 11.94 1.52 4.53
CA THR A 487 12.95 0.55 4.04
C THR A 487 13.75 1.09 2.85
N LEU A 488 15.03 0.74 2.78
CA LEU A 488 15.94 1.11 1.71
C LEU A 488 15.74 0.21 0.50
N TRP A 489 15.34 0.80 -0.62
CA TRP A 489 15.22 0.14 -1.91
C TRP A 489 16.27 0.64 -2.89
N MET A 490 16.88 -0.29 -3.62
CA MET A 490 17.85 -0.02 -4.66
C MET A 490 17.39 -0.74 -5.92
N HIS A 491 17.38 -0.04 -7.05
CA HIS A 491 17.05 -0.64 -8.34
C HIS A 491 18.04 -1.77 -8.66
N ASP A 492 17.57 -2.89 -9.20
CA ASP A 492 18.41 -4.09 -9.37
C ASP A 492 19.69 -3.82 -10.18
N LEU A 493 19.60 -3.08 -11.28
CA LEU A 493 20.81 -2.69 -12.04
C LEU A 493 21.78 -1.78 -11.27
N ILE A 494 21.30 -0.95 -10.33
CA ILE A 494 22.17 -0.15 -9.45
C ILE A 494 22.82 -1.05 -8.38
N GLN A 495 22.08 -2.04 -7.88
CA GLN A 495 22.62 -3.05 -6.98
C GLN A 495 23.71 -3.89 -7.67
N GLU A 496 23.44 -4.33 -8.90
CA GLU A 496 24.42 -5.07 -9.71
C GLU A 496 25.63 -4.20 -10.07
N LEU A 497 25.47 -2.89 -10.29
CA LEU A 497 26.60 -1.96 -10.41
C LEU A 497 27.47 -1.99 -9.15
N GLY A 498 26.88 -1.86 -7.95
CA GLY A 498 27.63 -1.90 -6.68
C GLY A 498 28.38 -3.21 -6.49
N LYS A 499 27.73 -4.34 -6.76
CA LYS A 499 28.36 -5.67 -6.72
C LYS A 499 29.49 -5.81 -7.75
N GLU A 500 29.29 -5.31 -8.96
CA GLU A 500 30.30 -5.34 -10.02
C GLU A 500 31.51 -4.46 -9.68
N ILE A 501 31.32 -3.29 -9.06
CA ILE A 501 32.42 -2.46 -8.56
C ILE A 501 33.28 -3.25 -7.56
N VAL A 502 32.67 -3.97 -6.62
CA VAL A 502 33.43 -4.80 -5.67
C VAL A 502 34.13 -5.97 -6.37
N ARG A 503 33.49 -6.62 -7.35
CA ARG A 503 34.16 -7.68 -8.14
C ARG A 503 35.38 -7.17 -8.89
N ARG A 504 35.37 -5.92 -9.38
CA ARG A 504 36.50 -5.30 -10.08
C ARG A 504 37.68 -4.97 -9.17
N GLU A 505 37.50 -4.93 -7.84
CA GLU A 505 38.62 -4.77 -6.91
C GLU A 505 39.62 -5.92 -7.04
N SER A 506 39.11 -7.15 -7.24
CA SER A 506 39.91 -8.33 -7.59
C SER A 506 39.04 -9.36 -8.32
N PRO A 507 39.11 -9.46 -9.66
CA PRO A 507 38.24 -10.35 -10.42
C PRO A 507 38.45 -11.85 -10.10
N ASP A 508 39.69 -12.28 -9.93
CA ASP A 508 40.05 -13.72 -9.85
C ASP A 508 40.27 -14.22 -8.41
N GLU A 509 40.52 -13.30 -7.47
CA GLU A 509 40.85 -13.61 -6.07
C GLU A 509 39.80 -12.98 -5.13
N PRO A 510 38.73 -13.71 -4.77
CA PRO A 510 37.67 -13.16 -3.94
C PRO A 510 38.16 -12.69 -2.56
N GLY A 511 39.19 -13.33 -1.98
CA GLY A 511 39.77 -12.95 -0.69
C GLY A 511 40.42 -11.55 -0.66
N GLU A 512 40.65 -10.95 -1.82
CA GLU A 512 41.18 -9.58 -1.97
C GLU A 512 40.09 -8.52 -2.20
N ARG A 513 38.81 -8.90 -2.16
CA ARG A 513 37.66 -7.99 -2.28
C ARG A 513 37.17 -7.51 -0.92
N SER A 514 36.62 -6.30 -0.88
CA SER A 514 36.08 -5.68 0.34
C SER A 514 34.81 -6.36 0.86
N ARG A 515 33.95 -6.86 -0.03
CA ARG A 515 32.65 -7.45 0.32
C ARG A 515 32.46 -8.77 -0.39
N LEU A 516 31.95 -9.76 0.34
CA LEU A 516 31.63 -11.09 -0.17
C LEU A 516 30.17 -11.44 0.14
N TRP A 517 29.40 -11.76 -0.90
CA TRP A 517 27.98 -12.15 -0.79
C TRP A 517 27.62 -13.42 -1.57
N LEU A 518 28.51 -13.92 -2.43
CA LEU A 518 28.28 -15.14 -3.21
C LEU A 518 28.75 -16.35 -2.41
N LYS A 519 27.86 -17.34 -2.22
CA LYS A 519 28.16 -18.57 -1.47
C LYS A 519 29.44 -19.25 -1.99
N GLN A 520 29.59 -19.39 -3.31
CA GLN A 520 30.74 -20.08 -3.91
C GLN A 520 32.06 -19.36 -3.62
N ASP A 521 32.11 -18.03 -3.79
CA ASP A 521 33.29 -17.22 -3.50
C ASP A 521 33.67 -17.30 -2.03
N ILE A 522 32.68 -17.22 -1.12
CA ILE A 522 32.94 -17.28 0.32
C ILE A 522 33.46 -18.66 0.72
N LEU A 523 32.86 -19.74 0.22
CA LEU A 523 33.32 -21.09 0.50
C LEU A 523 34.74 -21.33 -0.02
N ARG A 524 35.08 -20.82 -1.21
CA ARG A 524 36.44 -20.87 -1.76
C ARG A 524 37.43 -20.15 -0.82
N VAL A 525 37.11 -18.91 -0.43
CA VAL A 525 37.97 -18.12 0.47
C VAL A 525 38.21 -18.82 1.80
N LEU A 526 37.17 -19.43 2.38
CA LEU A 526 37.25 -20.13 3.66
C LEU A 526 37.93 -21.50 3.56
N LYS A 527 37.81 -22.20 2.43
CA LYS A 527 38.44 -23.51 2.20
C LYS A 527 39.94 -23.37 1.91
N ASP A 528 40.29 -22.43 1.05
CA ASP A 528 41.65 -22.25 0.56
C ASP A 528 42.48 -21.28 1.42
N ASN A 529 41.88 -20.76 2.51
CA ASN A 529 42.49 -19.79 3.43
C ASN A 529 42.99 -18.51 2.72
N GLU A 530 42.23 -18.03 1.73
CA GLU A 530 42.55 -16.84 0.92
C GLU A 530 42.09 -15.53 1.59
N GLY A 531 41.46 -15.58 2.77
CA GLY A 531 40.91 -14.40 3.43
C GLY A 531 41.97 -13.41 3.90
N THR A 532 41.79 -12.14 3.58
CA THR A 532 42.78 -11.09 3.92
C THR A 532 42.16 -9.93 4.69
N LYS A 533 43.01 -9.01 5.17
CA LYS A 533 42.59 -7.76 5.80
C LYS A 533 41.76 -6.84 4.90
N LYS A 534 41.66 -7.09 3.59
CA LYS A 534 40.80 -6.29 2.70
C LYS A 534 39.32 -6.64 2.89
N VAL A 535 39.00 -7.86 3.34
CA VAL A 535 37.62 -8.30 3.54
C VAL A 535 37.02 -7.57 4.74
N GLU A 536 36.02 -6.73 4.46
CA GLU A 536 35.28 -5.95 5.45
C GLU A 536 33.90 -6.54 5.76
N GLY A 537 33.29 -7.28 4.82
CA GLY A 537 31.96 -7.83 5.00
C GLY A 537 31.73 -9.17 4.32
N ILE A 538 31.07 -10.09 5.02
CA ILE A 538 30.72 -11.43 4.53
C ILE A 538 29.26 -11.72 4.84
N PHE A 539 28.44 -11.91 3.81
CA PHE A 539 27.05 -12.37 3.94
C PHE A 539 26.87 -13.69 3.19
N ILE A 540 26.76 -14.79 3.92
CA ILE A 540 26.42 -16.10 3.39
C ILE A 540 24.93 -16.34 3.66
N ASN A 541 24.13 -16.35 2.61
CA ASN A 541 22.72 -16.75 2.70
C ASN A 541 22.44 -17.85 1.68
N THR A 542 21.95 -19.00 2.14
CA THR A 542 21.31 -19.99 1.28
C THR A 542 19.82 -19.64 1.17
N PRO A 543 19.27 -19.42 -0.03
CA PRO A 543 17.87 -19.05 -0.16
C PRO A 543 16.99 -20.15 0.46
N SER A 544 16.20 -19.77 1.46
CA SER A 544 15.06 -20.56 1.91
C SER A 544 14.03 -20.56 0.79
N LYS A 545 13.44 -21.71 0.47
CA LYS A 545 12.14 -21.74 -0.23
C LYS A 545 10.97 -21.19 0.64
N GLU A 546 11.26 -20.67 1.82
CA GLU A 546 10.27 -20.32 2.86
C GLU A 546 9.80 -18.86 2.81
N GLU A 547 10.38 -18.00 1.97
CA GLU A 547 9.91 -16.61 1.81
C GLU A 547 8.83 -16.46 0.72
N ASP A 548 8.53 -17.52 -0.03
CA ASP A 548 7.37 -17.60 -0.92
C ASP A 548 6.22 -18.34 -0.23
N LEU A 549 5.22 -17.56 0.18
CA LEU A 549 3.84 -17.89 0.55
C LEU A 549 3.39 -19.38 0.45
N ASN A 550 2.91 -19.91 1.57
CA ASN A 550 1.81 -20.89 1.68
C ASN A 550 1.82 -22.08 0.71
N ILE A 551 2.73 -23.04 0.90
CA ILE A 551 2.49 -24.44 0.53
C ILE A 551 3.04 -25.32 1.66
N GLU A 552 2.19 -25.64 2.65
CA GLU A 552 2.39 -26.84 3.46
C GLU A 552 2.07 -28.05 2.58
N GLU A 553 3.07 -28.53 1.85
CA GLU A 553 3.01 -29.87 1.30
C GLU A 553 4.37 -30.55 1.49
N LYS A 554 4.33 -31.56 2.35
CA LYS A 554 5.30 -32.64 2.57
C LYS A 554 6.49 -32.64 1.61
N VAL A 555 7.66 -32.28 2.14
CA VAL A 555 8.93 -32.86 1.70
C VAL A 555 9.69 -33.30 2.96
N GLU A 556 9.28 -34.45 3.51
CA GLU A 556 10.29 -35.40 3.98
C GLU A 556 11.09 -35.81 2.74
N ASP A 557 12.40 -35.92 2.87
CA ASP A 557 13.37 -36.23 1.80
C ASP A 557 13.80 -35.06 0.92
N LEU A 558 14.65 -34.19 1.46
CA LEU A 558 15.91 -33.74 0.83
C LEU A 558 16.79 -33.07 1.91
N ASN A 559 17.24 -33.87 2.89
CA ASN A 559 18.44 -33.55 3.68
C ASN A 559 19.64 -33.57 2.73
N ILE A 560 19.86 -32.48 2.00
CA ILE A 560 21.19 -32.17 1.48
C ILE A 560 21.89 -31.37 2.59
N GLU A 561 22.22 -32.06 3.68
CA GLU A 561 23.39 -31.68 4.46
C GLU A 561 24.58 -31.93 3.53
N GLU A 562 24.90 -30.93 2.71
CA GLU A 562 26.20 -30.87 2.05
C GLU A 562 27.21 -30.75 3.19
N LYS A 563 27.69 -31.89 3.68
CA LYS A 563 28.80 -32.00 4.63
C LYS A 563 29.95 -31.17 4.07
N VAL A 564 30.10 -29.94 4.57
CA VAL A 564 31.24 -29.09 4.24
C VAL A 564 32.42 -29.59 5.09
N GLU A 565 32.91 -30.77 4.72
CA GLU A 565 34.15 -31.32 5.24
C GLU A 565 35.29 -30.45 4.67
N ASP A 566 36.03 -29.78 5.58
CA ASP A 566 37.22 -28.94 5.37
C ASP A 566 37.04 -27.43 5.07
N LEU A 567 36.35 -26.67 5.94
CA LEU A 567 36.51 -25.19 6.00
C LEU A 567 37.58 -24.82 7.05
N ASN A 568 38.47 -23.88 6.74
CA ASN A 568 39.48 -23.43 7.68
C ASN A 568 38.96 -22.25 8.52
N ALA A 569 38.66 -22.50 9.79
CA ALA A 569 38.23 -21.46 10.73
C ALA A 569 39.34 -20.42 11.04
N GLU A 570 40.61 -20.75 10.79
CA GLU A 570 41.73 -19.81 10.94
C GLU A 570 41.65 -18.65 9.93
N THR A 571 40.96 -18.81 8.81
CA THR A 571 40.82 -17.74 7.80
C THR A 571 40.27 -16.44 8.39
N PHE A 572 39.38 -16.52 9.39
CA PHE A 572 38.82 -15.34 10.06
C PHE A 572 39.85 -14.55 10.87
N SER A 573 41.00 -15.14 11.26
CA SER A 573 42.06 -14.42 11.99
C SER A 573 42.82 -13.43 11.12
N GLU A 574 42.87 -13.68 9.80
CA GLU A 574 43.53 -12.80 8.83
C GLU A 574 42.63 -11.64 8.37
N MET A 575 41.31 -11.79 8.49
CA MET A 575 40.30 -10.77 8.15
C MET A 575 40.13 -9.71 9.25
N ARG A 576 41.22 -9.04 9.62
CA ARG A 576 41.28 -8.13 10.78
C ARG A 576 40.41 -6.87 10.69
N ASN A 577 39.95 -6.52 9.48
CA ASN A 577 39.06 -5.37 9.24
C ASN A 577 37.59 -5.78 9.04
N LEU A 578 37.25 -7.05 9.28
CA LEU A 578 35.89 -7.55 9.13
C LEU A 578 34.97 -6.80 10.10
N ARG A 579 33.96 -6.11 9.56
CA ARG A 579 32.99 -5.30 10.30
C ARG A 579 31.56 -5.84 10.19
N LEU A 580 31.23 -6.57 9.13
CA LEU A 580 29.90 -7.12 8.88
C LEU A 580 29.99 -8.63 8.65
N LEU A 581 29.36 -9.43 9.51
CA LEU A 581 29.31 -10.87 9.36
C LEU A 581 27.87 -11.36 9.43
N LYS A 582 27.41 -12.01 8.36
CA LYS A 582 26.15 -12.74 8.32
C LYS A 582 26.35 -14.15 7.78
N ILE A 583 25.93 -15.15 8.55
CA ILE A 583 26.01 -16.57 8.22
C ILE A 583 24.66 -17.21 8.53
N CYS A 584 23.94 -17.58 7.47
CA CYS A 584 22.65 -18.27 7.57
C CYS A 584 22.73 -19.66 6.95
N LYS A 585 22.30 -20.70 7.69
CA LYS A 585 22.09 -22.07 7.19
C LYS A 585 23.36 -22.72 6.58
N VAL A 586 24.55 -22.36 7.08
CA VAL A 586 25.83 -23.00 6.73
C VAL A 586 26.55 -23.40 8.01
N GLY A 587 26.81 -24.70 8.17
CA GLY A 587 27.60 -25.22 9.27
C GLY A 587 29.09 -24.94 9.05
N LEU A 588 29.66 -24.05 9.87
CA LEU A 588 31.11 -23.88 9.95
C LEU A 588 31.69 -24.87 10.97
N PRO A 589 32.92 -25.39 10.76
CA PRO A 589 33.55 -26.31 11.70
C PRO A 589 33.84 -25.65 13.05
N GLN A 590 33.89 -26.47 14.10
CA GLN A 590 34.26 -26.03 15.44
C GLN A 590 35.73 -25.58 15.46
N GLY A 591 36.06 -24.50 16.17
CA GLY A 591 37.47 -24.07 16.36
C GLY A 591 37.80 -22.62 16.00
N LEU A 592 36.82 -21.73 15.91
CA LEU A 592 37.07 -20.30 15.65
C LEU A 592 37.78 -19.65 16.85
N ASN A 593 39.08 -19.37 16.69
CA ASN A 593 39.95 -18.92 17.79
C ASN A 593 40.01 -17.38 17.93
N SER A 594 39.68 -16.63 16.89
CA SER A 594 39.68 -15.17 16.88
C SER A 594 38.70 -14.59 15.88
N LEU A 595 38.14 -13.43 16.21
CA LEU A 595 37.32 -12.60 15.32
C LEU A 595 37.83 -11.16 15.35
N SER A 596 37.55 -10.42 14.28
CA SER A 596 37.91 -9.00 14.16
C SER A 596 37.26 -8.15 15.27
N SER A 597 38.05 -7.30 15.93
CA SER A 597 37.55 -6.31 16.90
C SER A 597 36.73 -5.19 16.25
N ASP A 598 36.76 -5.09 14.92
CA ASP A 598 36.00 -4.09 14.16
C ASP A 598 34.57 -4.51 13.82
N LEU A 599 34.14 -5.72 14.25
CA LEU A 599 32.79 -6.22 14.06
C LEU A 599 31.73 -5.27 14.64
N ARG A 600 30.78 -4.88 13.79
CA ARG A 600 29.61 -4.05 14.10
C ARG A 600 28.30 -4.86 14.03
N LEU A 601 28.24 -5.82 13.12
CA LEU A 601 27.11 -6.76 12.97
C LEU A 601 27.65 -8.19 12.97
N MET A 602 27.09 -9.01 13.85
CA MET A 602 27.30 -10.45 13.86
C MET A 602 25.95 -11.14 13.84
N ASP A 603 25.55 -11.63 12.66
CA ASP A 603 24.30 -12.33 12.39
C ASP A 603 24.61 -13.79 12.02
N TRP A 604 24.61 -14.69 12.99
CA TRP A 604 25.06 -16.08 12.81
C TRP A 604 24.03 -17.08 13.33
N HIS A 605 23.20 -17.57 12.41
CA HIS A 605 22.19 -18.57 12.71
C HIS A 605 22.84 -19.93 12.98
N GLU A 606 22.37 -20.63 14.01
CA GLU A 606 22.84 -21.98 14.37
C GLU A 606 24.35 -22.00 14.66
N CYS A 607 24.85 -20.92 15.29
CA CYS A 607 26.25 -20.79 15.64
C CYS A 607 26.72 -22.00 16.48
N PRO A 608 27.75 -22.73 16.03
CA PRO A 608 28.21 -23.96 16.70
C PRO A 608 29.08 -23.68 17.93
N LEU A 609 29.41 -22.41 18.18
CA LEU A 609 30.24 -22.00 19.30
C LEU A 609 29.52 -22.24 20.63
N LYS A 610 30.22 -22.84 21.58
CA LYS A 610 29.73 -22.99 22.96
C LYS A 610 30.00 -21.73 23.81
N PHE A 611 31.05 -21.00 23.44
CA PHE A 611 31.53 -19.78 24.08
C PHE A 611 32.13 -18.86 23.01
N MET A 612 32.10 -17.55 23.26
CA MET A 612 32.77 -16.60 22.38
C MET A 612 34.30 -16.76 22.44
N PRO A 613 35.05 -16.45 21.35
CA PRO A 613 36.50 -16.60 21.34
C PRO A 613 37.18 -15.74 22.40
N LYS A 614 38.20 -16.28 23.10
CA LYS A 614 38.87 -15.58 24.22
C LYS A 614 39.56 -14.27 23.80
N ASN A 615 40.05 -14.18 22.57
CA ASN A 615 40.76 -13.01 22.03
C ASN A 615 39.84 -12.03 21.30
N PHE A 616 38.52 -12.15 21.45
CA PHE A 616 37.56 -11.28 20.81
C PHE A 616 37.28 -10.05 21.66
N SER A 617 37.55 -8.86 21.12
CA SER A 617 37.20 -7.55 21.73
C SER A 617 36.15 -6.82 20.89
N PRO A 618 34.86 -7.08 21.10
CA PRO A 618 33.75 -6.53 20.31
C PRO A 618 33.28 -5.14 20.76
N ASP A 619 34.21 -4.23 21.02
CA ASP A 619 33.91 -2.88 21.52
C ASP A 619 33.06 -2.05 20.54
N LYS A 620 33.08 -2.41 19.25
CA LYS A 620 32.33 -1.75 18.16
C LYS A 620 31.03 -2.48 17.78
N LEU A 621 30.68 -3.56 18.46
CA LEU A 621 29.53 -4.38 18.11
C LEU A 621 28.21 -3.65 18.42
N VAL A 622 27.33 -3.58 17.42
CA VAL A 622 26.03 -2.90 17.50
C VAL A 622 24.89 -3.90 17.56
N GLU A 623 24.95 -4.96 16.75
CA GLU A 623 23.95 -6.01 16.69
C GLU A 623 24.60 -7.40 16.82
N LEU A 624 24.10 -8.20 17.75
CA LEU A 624 24.46 -9.60 17.93
C LEU A 624 23.21 -10.47 17.76
N ILE A 625 23.12 -11.19 16.65
CA ILE A 625 21.98 -12.00 16.26
C ILE A 625 22.48 -13.43 16.05
N MET A 626 22.19 -14.34 16.96
CA MET A 626 22.62 -15.74 16.88
C MET A 626 21.48 -16.68 17.29
N PRO A 627 20.40 -16.77 16.47
CA PRO A 627 19.30 -17.67 16.77
C PRO A 627 19.75 -19.13 16.71
N ARG A 628 19.15 -19.98 17.54
CA ARG A 628 19.41 -21.44 17.65
C ARG A 628 20.89 -21.77 17.91
N SER A 629 21.61 -20.90 18.63
CA SER A 629 23.03 -21.12 18.92
C SER A 629 23.26 -22.19 20.00
N LEU A 630 24.46 -22.77 20.00
CA LEU A 630 24.93 -23.70 21.03
C LEU A 630 25.63 -23.01 22.22
N ILE A 631 25.51 -21.67 22.29
CA ILE A 631 26.20 -20.88 23.30
C ILE A 631 25.61 -21.17 24.68
N LYS A 632 26.49 -21.51 25.62
CA LYS A 632 26.13 -21.77 27.03
C LYS A 632 26.21 -20.51 27.88
N GLN A 633 27.23 -19.70 27.61
CA GLN A 633 27.50 -18.43 28.24
C GLN A 633 28.13 -17.50 27.22
N LEU A 634 27.60 -16.28 27.12
CA LEU A 634 27.95 -15.37 26.04
C LEU A 634 29.33 -14.70 26.26
N TRP A 635 29.67 -14.25 27.49
CA TRP A 635 30.93 -13.53 27.78
C TRP A 635 31.45 -13.81 29.19
N GLU A 636 32.78 -13.80 29.36
CA GLU A 636 33.48 -14.04 30.64
C GLU A 636 34.53 -12.95 31.02
N GLY A 637 34.64 -11.83 30.29
CA GLY A 637 35.68 -10.80 30.48
C GLY A 637 35.17 -9.40 30.85
N ASN A 638 36.07 -8.46 31.21
CA ASN A 638 35.74 -7.14 31.79
C ASN A 638 35.63 -6.00 30.75
N TRP A 639 34.67 -6.10 29.83
CA TRP A 639 34.49 -5.14 28.74
C TRP A 639 33.29 -4.20 28.96
N SER A 640 33.30 -3.03 28.31
CA SER A 640 32.14 -2.12 28.23
C SER A 640 31.72 -1.97 26.77
N LEU A 641 30.49 -2.39 26.45
CA LEU A 641 29.93 -2.50 25.11
C LEU A 641 28.88 -1.42 24.89
N GLU A 642 29.35 -0.17 24.85
CA GLU A 642 28.48 1.00 24.77
C GLU A 642 27.69 1.09 23.45
N TRP A 643 28.12 0.36 22.42
CA TRP A 643 27.52 0.44 21.09
C TRP A 643 26.42 -0.59 20.87
N LEU A 644 26.39 -1.66 21.67
CA LEU A 644 25.48 -2.78 21.50
C LEU A 644 24.03 -2.36 21.77
N ARG A 645 23.16 -2.53 20.78
CA ARG A 645 21.74 -2.17 20.83
C ARG A 645 20.84 -3.40 20.79
N ILE A 646 21.25 -4.46 20.11
CA ILE A 646 20.42 -5.65 19.92
C ILE A 646 21.20 -6.90 20.29
N ILE A 647 20.60 -7.73 21.15
CA ILE A 647 20.99 -9.11 21.39
C ILE A 647 19.79 -10.00 21.06
N ASP A 648 19.96 -10.91 20.11
CA ASP A 648 18.99 -11.93 19.76
C ASP A 648 19.64 -13.31 19.82
N LEU A 649 19.26 -14.12 20.81
CA LEU A 649 19.71 -15.49 20.98
C LEU A 649 18.52 -16.46 20.98
N ARG A 650 17.42 -16.12 20.29
CA ARG A 650 16.20 -16.95 20.29
C ARG A 650 16.51 -18.42 20.00
N ASP A 651 15.80 -19.33 20.64
CA ASP A 651 15.90 -20.77 20.53
C ASP A 651 17.29 -21.35 20.85
N SER A 652 18.16 -20.59 21.54
CA SER A 652 19.46 -21.08 22.02
C SER A 652 19.28 -21.94 23.28
N ARG A 653 18.93 -23.21 23.07
CA ARG A 653 18.52 -24.12 24.16
C ARG A 653 19.63 -24.45 25.16
N GLU A 654 20.89 -24.31 24.78
CA GLU A 654 22.05 -24.59 25.65
C GLU A 654 22.40 -23.41 26.58
N LEU A 655 21.75 -22.25 26.43
CA LEU A 655 22.01 -21.05 27.21
C LEU A 655 21.55 -21.23 28.66
N ILE A 656 22.50 -21.15 29.62
CA ILE A 656 22.22 -21.41 31.05
C ILE A 656 22.18 -20.10 31.86
N MET A 657 23.15 -19.23 31.62
CA MET A 657 23.35 -17.97 32.33
C MET A 657 23.68 -16.86 31.35
N ILE A 658 23.10 -15.69 31.59
CA ILE A 658 23.26 -14.52 30.72
C ILE A 658 23.98 -13.42 31.50
N LEU A 659 25.05 -12.94 30.86
CA LEU A 659 25.75 -11.65 30.98
C LEU A 659 25.45 -10.74 32.17
N ASP A 660 26.51 -10.10 32.67
CA ASP A 660 26.38 -8.84 33.39
C ASP A 660 25.99 -7.69 32.44
N PHE A 661 24.75 -7.20 32.56
CA PHE A 661 24.22 -6.08 31.78
C PHE A 661 24.77 -4.70 32.14
N ALA A 662 25.55 -4.56 33.23
CA ALA A 662 26.23 -3.30 33.55
C ALA A 662 27.21 -2.88 32.42
N ARG A 663 27.61 -3.86 31.61
CA ARG A 663 28.51 -3.71 30.47
C ARG A 663 27.81 -3.36 29.17
N VAL A 664 26.48 -3.44 29.08
CA VAL A 664 25.69 -3.12 27.88
C VAL A 664 24.63 -2.06 28.21
N PRO A 665 25.04 -0.87 28.69
CA PRO A 665 24.11 0.13 29.25
C PRO A 665 23.11 0.69 28.23
N ASN A 666 23.40 0.47 26.94
CA ASN A 666 22.77 1.07 25.78
C ASN A 666 21.86 0.10 25.01
N LEU A 667 21.61 -1.09 25.57
CA LEU A 667 20.82 -2.14 24.95
C LEU A 667 19.35 -1.70 24.78
N GLU A 668 18.83 -1.88 23.57
CA GLU A 668 17.46 -1.52 23.17
C GLU A 668 16.57 -2.77 23.02
N LYS A 669 17.12 -3.90 22.56
CA LYS A 669 16.35 -5.13 22.35
C LYS A 669 17.09 -6.36 22.88
N LEU A 670 16.42 -7.12 23.74
CA LEU A 670 16.90 -8.41 24.23
C LEU A 670 15.87 -9.50 23.89
N ILE A 671 16.24 -10.38 22.95
CA ILE A 671 15.38 -11.46 22.45
C ILE A 671 16.01 -12.80 22.82
N LEU A 672 15.39 -13.50 23.76
CA LEU A 672 15.81 -14.80 24.29
C LEU A 672 14.68 -15.83 24.22
N LYS A 673 13.65 -15.56 23.42
CA LYS A 673 12.54 -16.46 23.15
C LYS A 673 13.02 -17.89 22.91
N GLY A 674 12.42 -18.89 23.55
CA GLY A 674 12.74 -20.31 23.34
C GLY A 674 14.04 -20.79 24.01
N CYS A 675 14.73 -19.97 24.81
CA CYS A 675 15.91 -20.39 25.58
C CYS A 675 15.50 -21.24 26.80
N THR A 676 15.15 -22.51 26.56
CA THR A 676 14.48 -23.36 27.56
C THR A 676 15.31 -23.69 28.81
N ASN A 677 16.65 -23.68 28.72
CA ASN A 677 17.54 -23.96 29.87
C ASN A 677 17.95 -22.70 30.64
N LEU A 678 17.55 -21.50 30.19
CA LEU A 678 17.83 -20.26 30.88
C LEU A 678 17.16 -20.28 32.25
N SER A 679 17.96 -20.20 33.32
CA SER A 679 17.47 -20.41 34.69
C SER A 679 17.41 -19.14 35.52
N THR A 680 18.38 -18.24 35.31
CA THR A 680 18.52 -16.97 36.03
C THR A 680 19.04 -15.90 35.07
N ILE A 681 18.67 -14.66 35.33
CA ILE A 681 19.16 -13.48 34.61
C ILE A 681 19.87 -12.59 35.62
N HIS A 682 20.98 -11.96 35.21
CA HIS A 682 21.76 -11.11 36.09
C HIS A 682 20.95 -9.90 36.58
N ALA A 683 21.14 -9.52 37.85
CA ALA A 683 20.36 -8.47 38.51
C ALA A 683 20.48 -7.10 37.82
N SER A 684 21.64 -6.82 37.19
CA SER A 684 21.88 -5.55 36.45
C SER A 684 20.96 -5.35 35.24
N LEU A 685 20.19 -6.37 34.80
CA LEU A 685 19.14 -6.16 33.80
C LEU A 685 18.12 -5.12 34.29
N GLY A 686 17.82 -5.07 35.59
CA GLY A 686 16.84 -4.16 36.18
C GLY A 686 17.15 -2.66 35.99
N ASP A 687 18.41 -2.32 35.71
CA ASP A 687 18.91 -0.94 35.62
C ASP A 687 18.96 -0.39 34.18
N LEU A 688 18.57 -1.17 33.16
CA LEU A 688 18.65 -0.76 31.75
C LEU A 688 17.55 0.24 31.36
N LYS A 689 17.91 1.51 31.19
CA LYS A 689 16.96 2.60 30.87
C LYS A 689 16.53 2.66 29.41
N HIS A 690 17.34 2.15 28.49
CA HIS A 690 17.13 2.24 27.04
C HIS A 690 16.44 1.01 26.41
N LEU A 691 16.12 0.00 27.21
CA LEU A 691 15.49 -1.23 26.72
C LEU A 691 14.07 -0.93 26.22
N ILE A 692 13.78 -1.26 24.96
CA ILE A 692 12.48 -1.07 24.25
C ILE A 692 11.72 -2.40 24.17
N LEU A 693 12.44 -3.52 23.94
CA LEU A 693 11.86 -4.86 23.84
C LEU A 693 12.63 -5.86 24.71
N LEU A 694 11.89 -6.57 25.57
CA LEU A 694 12.38 -7.73 26.31
C LEU A 694 11.50 -8.95 26.02
N ASP A 695 12.04 -9.92 25.27
CA ASP A 695 11.33 -11.14 24.91
C ASP A 695 12.01 -12.38 25.53
N LEU A 696 11.38 -12.94 26.56
CA LEU A 696 11.78 -14.16 27.26
C LEU A 696 10.77 -15.30 27.04
N ASN A 697 9.91 -15.20 26.02
CA ASN A 697 8.88 -16.18 25.70
C ASN A 697 9.44 -17.62 25.73
N ASN A 698 8.74 -18.58 26.33
CA ASN A 698 9.14 -19.97 26.42
C ASN A 698 10.50 -20.24 27.10
N CYS A 699 11.01 -19.34 27.95
CA CYS A 699 12.13 -19.62 28.85
C CYS A 699 11.68 -20.49 30.05
N LYS A 700 11.39 -21.77 29.78
CA LYS A 700 10.73 -22.72 30.71
C LYS A 700 11.47 -22.98 32.02
N CYS A 701 12.80 -22.79 32.05
CA CYS A 701 13.58 -22.97 33.28
C CYS A 701 13.76 -21.70 34.12
N LEU A 702 13.28 -20.55 33.65
CA LEU A 702 13.49 -19.27 34.31
C LEU A 702 12.77 -19.25 35.67
N LYS A 703 13.54 -19.05 36.75
CA LYS A 703 13.02 -19.09 38.13
C LYS A 703 12.76 -17.71 38.72
N SER A 704 13.60 -16.74 38.37
CA SER A 704 13.57 -15.39 38.94
C SER A 704 14.03 -14.35 37.92
N LEU A 705 13.49 -13.15 38.06
CA LEU A 705 13.94 -11.90 37.44
C LEU A 705 14.67 -11.04 38.51
N PRO A 706 15.32 -9.93 38.13
CA PRO A 706 15.84 -8.97 39.12
C PRO A 706 14.74 -8.50 40.07
N ASP A 707 14.99 -8.46 41.37
CA ASP A 707 13.96 -8.13 42.38
C ASP A 707 13.36 -6.73 42.18
N LYS A 708 14.14 -5.80 41.64
CA LYS A 708 13.76 -4.41 41.35
C LYS A 708 14.02 -4.09 39.88
N ILE A 709 13.04 -3.48 39.21
CA ILE A 709 13.15 -3.08 37.80
C ILE A 709 12.79 -1.60 37.58
N SER A 710 13.47 -0.97 36.61
CA SER A 710 13.27 0.42 36.21
C SER A 710 13.57 0.64 34.72
N TRP A 711 12.72 0.09 33.84
CA TRP A 711 12.91 0.15 32.38
C TRP A 711 12.12 1.30 31.73
N GLU A 712 12.66 2.52 31.80
CA GLU A 712 11.97 3.76 31.39
C GLU A 712 11.52 3.80 29.91
N SER A 713 12.21 3.08 29.02
CA SER A 713 11.94 3.06 27.57
C SER A 713 11.18 1.82 27.10
N LEU A 714 10.84 0.88 27.99
CA LEU A 714 10.31 -0.42 27.57
C LEU A 714 8.90 -0.27 27.02
N GLU A 715 8.65 -0.83 25.84
CA GLU A 715 7.33 -0.82 25.18
C GLU A 715 6.67 -2.20 25.22
N ILE A 716 7.47 -3.27 25.09
CA ILE A 716 6.97 -4.65 25.05
C ILE A 716 7.79 -5.54 26.01
N PHE A 717 7.10 -6.23 26.91
CA PHE A 717 7.68 -7.22 27.81
C PHE A 717 6.95 -8.56 27.71
N ASN A 718 7.65 -9.60 27.23
CA ASN A 718 7.08 -10.92 27.02
C ASN A 718 7.75 -11.98 27.91
N LEU A 719 6.96 -12.59 28.81
CA LEU A 719 7.32 -13.70 29.70
C LEU A 719 6.45 -14.94 29.44
N SER A 720 5.67 -14.97 28.36
CA SER A 720 4.73 -16.07 28.07
C SER A 720 5.43 -17.43 28.12
N GLY A 721 4.84 -18.45 28.74
CA GLY A 721 5.41 -19.80 28.82
C GLY A 721 6.60 -19.95 29.76
N CYS A 722 6.95 -18.94 30.56
CA CYS A 722 7.93 -19.06 31.66
C CYS A 722 7.34 -19.83 32.87
N SER A 723 7.08 -21.12 32.68
CA SER A 723 6.31 -21.97 33.60
C SER A 723 6.93 -22.25 34.99
N LYS A 724 8.17 -21.81 35.26
CA LYS A 724 8.81 -21.87 36.59
C LYS A 724 8.91 -20.51 37.29
N LEU A 725 8.54 -19.42 36.63
CA LEU A 725 8.59 -18.08 37.19
C LEU A 725 7.41 -17.90 38.16
N LYS A 726 7.73 -17.71 39.46
CA LYS A 726 6.71 -17.62 40.52
C LYS A 726 6.33 -16.21 40.95
N LYS A 727 7.22 -15.24 40.73
CA LYS A 727 7.08 -13.86 41.20
C LYS A 727 7.38 -12.90 40.07
N PHE A 728 6.55 -11.86 39.95
CA PHE A 728 6.85 -10.68 39.15
C PHE A 728 7.67 -9.68 40.00
N PRO A 729 8.66 -8.98 39.44
CA PRO A 729 9.54 -8.08 40.18
C PRO A 729 8.86 -6.78 40.65
N GLU A 730 9.41 -6.13 41.69
CA GLU A 730 8.93 -4.82 42.13
C GLU A 730 9.37 -3.72 41.16
N ILE A 731 8.42 -2.89 40.71
CA ILE A 731 8.70 -1.71 39.88
C ILE A 731 9.07 -0.54 40.80
N VAL A 732 10.30 -0.03 40.69
CA VAL A 732 10.82 1.05 41.54
C VAL A 732 10.96 2.37 40.78
N GLY A 733 10.99 2.33 39.45
CA GLY A 733 11.04 3.51 38.57
C GLY A 733 9.77 3.71 37.75
N ASN A 734 9.74 4.79 36.96
CA ASN A 734 8.63 5.05 36.03
C ASN A 734 8.73 4.14 34.80
N MET A 735 7.70 3.36 34.52
CA MET A 735 7.58 2.49 33.36
C MET A 735 6.34 2.84 32.51
N SER A 736 6.00 4.13 32.44
CA SER A 736 4.83 4.65 31.73
C SER A 736 4.82 4.39 30.21
N ARG A 737 5.94 3.96 29.62
CA ARG A 737 6.03 3.62 28.18
C ARG A 737 5.67 2.18 27.85
N LEU A 738 5.53 1.31 28.85
CA LEU A 738 5.18 -0.10 28.62
C LEU A 738 3.76 -0.17 28.07
N LEU A 739 3.61 -0.70 26.85
CA LEU A 739 2.34 -0.83 26.16
C LEU A 739 1.77 -2.25 26.29
N GLU A 740 2.63 -3.26 26.20
CA GLU A 740 2.21 -4.67 26.18
C GLU A 740 3.00 -5.52 27.18
N LEU A 741 2.28 -6.22 28.05
CA LEU A 741 2.82 -7.17 29.02
C LEU A 741 2.19 -8.55 28.85
N TYR A 742 3.02 -9.55 28.54
CA TYR A 742 2.61 -10.94 28.38
C TYR A 742 3.16 -11.81 29.50
N LEU A 743 2.27 -12.43 30.27
CA LEU A 743 2.54 -13.29 31.42
C LEU A 743 1.83 -14.64 31.31
N ASP A 744 1.24 -14.95 30.16
CA ASP A 744 0.49 -16.19 29.95
C ASP A 744 1.35 -17.45 30.15
N GLU A 745 0.74 -18.54 30.61
CA GLU A 745 1.39 -19.82 30.90
C GLU A 745 2.57 -19.72 31.89
N THR A 746 2.56 -18.71 32.77
CA THR A 746 3.54 -18.58 33.86
C THR A 746 3.04 -19.20 35.16
N ALA A 747 3.96 -19.45 36.10
CA ALA A 747 3.64 -19.94 37.44
C ALA A 747 3.48 -18.82 38.48
N ILE A 748 3.20 -17.58 38.03
CA ILE A 748 3.08 -16.41 38.89
C ILE A 748 1.94 -16.62 39.89
N GLU A 749 2.25 -16.39 41.16
CA GLU A 749 1.30 -16.59 42.27
C GLU A 749 0.51 -15.30 42.56
N ASP A 750 1.17 -14.13 42.53
CA ASP A 750 0.59 -12.80 42.73
C ASP A 750 1.37 -11.73 41.94
N LEU A 751 0.74 -10.56 41.71
CA LEU A 751 1.35 -9.37 41.10
C LEU A 751 1.55 -8.25 42.14
N PRO A 752 2.64 -7.45 42.08
CA PRO A 752 2.93 -6.42 43.09
C PRO A 752 2.02 -5.19 42.96
N SER A 753 1.88 -4.42 44.05
CA SER A 753 1.12 -3.16 44.03
C SER A 753 1.79 -2.06 43.20
N SER A 754 3.09 -2.17 42.93
CA SER A 754 3.85 -1.23 42.09
C SER A 754 3.47 -1.28 40.60
N MET A 755 2.56 -2.17 40.19
CA MET A 755 1.93 -2.16 38.87
C MET A 755 1.20 -0.84 38.55
N GLU A 756 0.89 -0.01 39.55
CA GLU A 756 0.38 1.36 39.37
C GLU A 756 1.28 2.26 38.50
N GLN A 757 2.58 1.94 38.42
CA GLN A 757 3.57 2.70 37.64
C GLN A 757 3.51 2.41 36.12
N LEU A 758 2.70 1.43 35.69
CA LEU A 758 2.50 1.04 34.29
C LEU A 758 1.37 1.85 33.63
N THR A 759 1.41 3.18 33.76
CA THR A 759 0.28 4.06 33.37
C THR A 759 -0.05 4.03 31.87
N GLY A 760 0.89 3.63 31.02
CA GLY A 760 0.72 3.51 29.57
C GLY A 760 0.31 2.11 29.09
N LEU A 761 0.12 1.14 29.99
CA LEU A 761 -0.16 -0.25 29.63
C LEU A 761 -1.50 -0.37 28.91
N ILE A 762 -1.47 -0.88 27.68
CA ILE A 762 -2.65 -1.09 26.82
C ILE A 762 -3.13 -2.55 26.92
N LYS A 763 -2.20 -3.51 27.02
CA LYS A 763 -2.50 -4.93 27.02
C LYS A 763 -1.79 -5.69 28.14
N LEU A 764 -2.56 -6.48 28.89
CA LEU A 764 -2.09 -7.42 29.89
C LEU A 764 -2.64 -8.83 29.60
N ASP A 765 -1.77 -9.78 29.30
CA ASP A 765 -2.13 -11.18 29.09
C ASP A 765 -1.65 -12.05 30.25
N LEU A 766 -2.58 -12.72 30.92
CA LEU A 766 -2.38 -13.64 32.05
C LEU A 766 -3.00 -15.01 31.76
N THR A 767 -3.25 -15.35 30.50
CA THR A 767 -3.85 -16.64 30.11
C THR A 767 -3.12 -17.83 30.73
N ASN A 768 -3.82 -18.86 31.20
CA ASN A 768 -3.28 -20.08 31.80
C ASN A 768 -2.31 -19.85 32.97
N CYS A 769 -2.42 -18.73 33.70
CA CYS A 769 -1.72 -18.54 34.98
C CYS A 769 -2.42 -19.30 36.11
N GLU A 770 -2.35 -20.63 36.10
CA GLU A 770 -3.09 -21.52 37.00
C GLU A 770 -2.82 -21.30 38.50
N LYS A 771 -1.67 -20.70 38.84
CA LYS A 771 -1.28 -20.43 40.23
C LYS A 771 -1.70 -19.07 40.75
N LEU A 772 -2.16 -18.18 39.87
CA LEU A 772 -2.54 -16.82 40.21
C LEU A 772 -3.74 -16.84 41.16
N SER A 773 -3.54 -16.31 42.38
CA SER A 773 -4.54 -16.36 43.43
C SER A 773 -5.39 -15.10 43.53
N SER A 774 -4.80 -13.95 43.18
CA SER A 774 -5.42 -12.63 43.28
C SER A 774 -4.81 -11.64 42.30
N LEU A 775 -5.54 -10.56 42.01
CA LEU A 775 -5.05 -9.40 41.26
C LEU A 775 -5.01 -8.17 42.19
N PRO A 776 -3.93 -7.38 42.19
CA PRO A 776 -3.87 -6.15 42.96
C PRO A 776 -4.87 -5.11 42.41
N ARG A 777 -5.48 -4.33 43.31
CA ARG A 777 -6.51 -3.33 42.96
C ARG A 777 -6.06 -2.32 41.90
N VAL A 778 -4.76 -2.01 41.88
CA VAL A 778 -4.15 -1.03 40.97
C VAL A 778 -4.30 -1.36 39.49
N ILE A 779 -4.42 -2.64 39.11
CA ILE A 779 -4.63 -3.06 37.71
C ILE A 779 -5.95 -2.48 37.18
N PHE A 780 -6.95 -2.39 38.06
CA PHE A 780 -8.27 -1.84 37.72
C PHE A 780 -8.31 -0.30 37.72
N SER A 781 -7.22 0.37 38.06
CA SER A 781 -7.09 1.82 37.99
C SER A 781 -6.18 2.31 36.85
N LEU A 782 -5.68 1.41 35.99
CA LEU A 782 -4.81 1.76 34.86
C LEU A 782 -5.62 2.39 33.71
N ALA A 783 -5.50 3.71 33.54
CA ALA A 783 -6.32 4.50 32.61
C ALA A 783 -6.14 4.15 31.11
N SER A 784 -5.02 3.53 30.73
CA SER A 784 -4.71 3.18 29.33
C SER A 784 -5.06 1.73 28.97
N LEU A 785 -5.42 0.90 29.97
CA LEU A 785 -5.60 -0.53 29.76
C LEU A 785 -6.86 -0.78 28.92
N SER A 786 -6.68 -1.40 27.76
CA SER A 786 -7.75 -1.70 26.81
C SER A 786 -8.06 -3.20 26.70
N THR A 787 -7.07 -4.06 26.96
CA THR A 787 -7.18 -5.51 26.83
C THR A 787 -6.64 -6.21 28.08
N LEU A 788 -7.49 -7.01 28.73
CA LEU A 788 -7.13 -7.88 29.86
C LEU A 788 -7.60 -9.32 29.60
N THR A 789 -6.66 -10.26 29.61
CA THR A 789 -6.93 -11.70 29.42
C THR A 789 -6.52 -12.48 30.66
N LEU A 790 -7.46 -13.22 31.26
CA LEU A 790 -7.28 -14.04 32.47
C LEU A 790 -7.67 -15.51 32.23
N SER A 791 -7.97 -15.88 30.98
CA SER A 791 -8.48 -17.20 30.60
C SER A 791 -7.66 -18.33 31.24
N GLY A 792 -8.29 -19.33 31.86
CA GLY A 792 -7.57 -20.49 32.44
C GLY A 792 -6.88 -20.25 33.79
N CYS A 793 -7.08 -19.11 34.45
CA CYS A 793 -6.59 -18.85 35.81
C CYS A 793 -7.41 -19.60 36.88
N SER A 794 -7.22 -20.92 36.99
CA SER A 794 -8.09 -21.81 37.79
C SER A 794 -8.16 -21.54 39.30
N LYS A 795 -7.18 -20.84 39.89
CA LYS A 795 -7.14 -20.46 41.32
C LYS A 795 -7.67 -19.06 41.64
N LEU A 796 -8.14 -18.32 40.64
CA LEU A 796 -8.71 -16.97 40.77
C LEU A 796 -10.15 -17.03 41.32
N HIS A 797 -10.34 -17.58 42.52
CA HIS A 797 -11.65 -17.89 43.11
C HIS A 797 -12.36 -16.68 43.75
N LYS A 798 -11.71 -15.52 43.83
CA LYS A 798 -12.26 -14.26 44.37
C LYS A 798 -11.92 -13.08 43.46
N MET A 799 -12.74 -12.81 42.44
CA MET A 799 -12.88 -11.42 41.96
C MET A 799 -13.52 -10.64 43.12
N GLN A 800 -12.69 -9.96 43.94
CA GLN A 800 -13.14 -9.30 45.17
C GLN A 800 -14.36 -8.37 44.93
N GLU A 801 -15.21 -8.22 45.95
CA GLU A 801 -16.37 -7.32 46.09
C GLU A 801 -16.06 -5.81 45.93
N ASN A 802 -15.05 -5.43 45.15
CA ASN A 802 -14.45 -4.10 45.11
C ASN A 802 -14.24 -3.55 43.70
N LEU A 803 -14.98 -4.01 42.69
CA LEU A 803 -15.08 -3.24 41.44
C LEU A 803 -15.90 -1.95 41.68
N GLY A 804 -16.79 -1.93 42.69
CA GLY A 804 -17.68 -0.81 43.04
C GLY A 804 -17.56 -0.24 44.46
N ASN A 805 -16.62 -0.70 45.29
CA ASN A 805 -16.45 -0.16 46.66
C ASN A 805 -15.45 1.01 46.72
N LEU A 806 -15.78 2.09 46.00
CA LEU A 806 -15.28 3.45 46.26
C LEU A 806 -16.25 4.24 47.18
N LYS A 807 -16.99 3.55 48.07
CA LYS A 807 -17.93 4.20 49.01
C LYS A 807 -17.27 5.01 50.14
N GLY A 808 -15.97 5.30 50.03
CA GLY A 808 -15.21 6.11 50.98
C GLY A 808 -15.02 7.58 50.59
N LEU A 809 -15.48 8.03 49.43
CA LEU A 809 -15.35 9.42 48.99
C LEU A 809 -16.73 10.02 48.69
N LYS A 810 -17.38 10.51 49.74
CA LYS A 810 -18.39 11.56 49.57
C LYS A 810 -17.66 12.76 48.97
N GLU A 811 -18.10 13.24 47.82
CA GLU A 811 -17.48 14.33 47.03
C GLU A 811 -16.41 13.87 46.02
N LEU A 812 -16.81 13.13 44.98
CA LEU A 812 -16.24 13.29 43.63
C LEU A 812 -17.18 12.63 42.62
N ASP A 813 -17.41 13.35 41.54
CA ASP A 813 -18.21 13.01 40.36
C ASP A 813 -17.97 11.55 39.90
N MET A 814 -19.03 10.74 39.82
CA MET A 814 -18.94 9.30 39.50
C MET A 814 -18.78 9.04 37.98
N SER A 815 -18.08 9.92 37.26
CA SER A 815 -17.59 9.68 35.90
C SER A 815 -16.17 9.06 35.88
N GLY A 816 -15.60 8.73 37.04
CA GLY A 816 -14.18 8.46 37.23
C GLY A 816 -13.78 7.06 37.71
N THR A 817 -14.53 5.99 37.41
CA THR A 817 -14.01 4.63 37.60
C THR A 817 -13.02 4.31 36.47
N GLY A 818 -11.74 4.11 36.78
CA GLY A 818 -10.61 3.99 35.84
C GLY A 818 -10.63 2.83 34.83
N LEU A 819 -11.76 2.15 34.63
CA LEU A 819 -11.98 1.09 33.64
C LEU A 819 -12.79 1.54 32.42
N CYS A 820 -13.10 2.84 32.30
CA CYS A 820 -13.79 3.40 31.13
C CYS A 820 -13.01 3.25 29.81
N SER A 821 -11.77 2.76 29.82
CA SER A 821 -10.95 2.49 28.63
C SER A 821 -10.97 1.02 28.18
N LEU A 822 -11.41 0.09 29.03
CA LEU A 822 -11.32 -1.35 28.75
C LEU A 822 -12.32 -1.73 27.65
N THR A 823 -11.81 -2.24 26.52
CA THR A 823 -12.63 -2.65 25.37
C THR A 823 -12.75 -4.16 25.25
N ARG A 824 -11.80 -4.93 25.77
CA ARG A 824 -11.84 -6.40 25.78
C ARG A 824 -11.51 -6.99 27.14
N LEU A 825 -12.36 -7.92 27.59
CA LEU A 825 -12.18 -8.66 28.83
C LEU A 825 -12.44 -10.15 28.60
N ASN A 826 -11.44 -10.99 28.83
CA ASN A 826 -11.56 -12.44 28.72
C ASN A 826 -11.26 -13.11 30.06
N ILE A 827 -12.28 -13.76 30.65
CA ILE A 827 -12.24 -14.47 31.93
C ILE A 827 -12.76 -15.90 31.74
N ARG A 828 -12.39 -16.54 30.63
CA ARG A 828 -12.79 -17.91 30.33
C ARG A 828 -12.16 -18.92 31.31
N ASN A 829 -12.85 -20.01 31.64
CA ASN A 829 -12.30 -21.15 32.43
C ASN A 829 -11.63 -20.75 33.76
N CYS A 830 -12.14 -19.73 34.46
CA CYS A 830 -11.56 -19.22 35.72
C CYS A 830 -12.21 -19.82 36.99
N ASN A 831 -13.12 -20.80 36.84
CA ASN A 831 -13.89 -21.41 37.93
C ASN A 831 -14.71 -20.41 38.77
N LEU A 832 -15.12 -19.27 38.19
CA LEU A 832 -15.91 -18.26 38.88
C LEU A 832 -17.26 -18.82 39.32
N GLN A 833 -17.64 -18.54 40.57
CA GLN A 833 -18.92 -18.94 41.18
C GLN A 833 -20.01 -17.87 41.03
N ALA A 834 -19.62 -16.61 40.86
CA ALA A 834 -20.50 -15.47 40.66
C ALA A 834 -19.81 -14.39 39.82
N VAL A 835 -20.59 -13.67 39.03
CA VAL A 835 -20.13 -12.48 38.29
C VAL A 835 -20.49 -11.24 39.13
N PRO A 836 -19.54 -10.34 39.44
CA PRO A 836 -19.79 -9.17 40.28
C PRO A 836 -20.72 -8.16 39.59
N SER A 837 -21.62 -7.53 40.35
CA SER A 837 -22.57 -6.51 39.84
C SER A 837 -21.87 -5.30 39.22
N ASP A 838 -20.67 -4.99 39.69
CA ASP A 838 -19.90 -3.84 39.22
C ASP A 838 -19.33 -4.02 37.80
N ILE A 839 -19.52 -5.18 37.16
CA ILE A 839 -19.17 -5.40 35.74
C ILE A 839 -19.84 -4.35 34.83
N GLY A 840 -21.02 -3.84 35.22
CA GLY A 840 -21.74 -2.79 34.51
C GLY A 840 -21.02 -1.43 34.46
N CYS A 841 -20.01 -1.21 35.30
CA CYS A 841 -19.20 0.01 35.29
C CYS A 841 -18.21 0.08 34.11
N LEU A 842 -18.03 -1.01 33.33
CA LEU A 842 -17.12 -1.07 32.19
C LEU A 842 -17.73 -0.47 30.91
N SER A 843 -18.08 0.81 30.94
CA SER A 843 -18.89 1.48 29.89
C SER A 843 -18.30 1.45 28.46
N SER A 844 -17.00 1.15 28.30
CA SER A 844 -16.36 1.05 26.97
C SER A 844 -16.15 -0.39 26.48
N LEU A 845 -16.62 -1.39 27.21
CA LEU A 845 -16.40 -2.79 26.87
C LEU A 845 -17.14 -3.15 25.58
N GLU A 846 -16.40 -3.70 24.60
CA GLU A 846 -16.91 -4.14 23.30
C GLU A 846 -16.94 -5.67 23.21
N GLU A 847 -16.02 -6.36 23.87
CA GLU A 847 -15.86 -7.82 23.83
C GLU A 847 -15.71 -8.40 25.25
N LEU A 848 -16.58 -9.33 25.64
CA LEU A 848 -16.60 -9.99 26.96
C LEU A 848 -16.71 -11.51 26.82
N ASP A 849 -15.72 -12.26 27.31
CA ASP A 849 -15.75 -13.73 27.37
C ASP A 849 -15.78 -14.23 28.82
N LEU A 850 -16.87 -14.87 29.21
CA LEU A 850 -17.12 -15.49 30.52
C LEU A 850 -17.25 -17.03 30.42
N SER A 851 -16.88 -17.63 29.28
CA SER A 851 -17.13 -19.04 28.98
C SER A 851 -16.46 -20.00 29.99
N GLY A 852 -17.05 -21.17 30.22
CA GLY A 852 -16.46 -22.25 31.02
C GLY A 852 -16.36 -21.98 32.52
N ASN A 853 -17.17 -21.05 33.04
CA ASN A 853 -17.29 -20.78 34.48
C ASN A 853 -18.50 -21.49 35.10
N ASN A 854 -18.62 -21.45 36.43
CA ASN A 854 -19.61 -22.21 37.22
C ASN A 854 -20.64 -21.31 37.92
N PHE A 855 -20.88 -20.10 37.42
CA PHE A 855 -21.91 -19.23 37.95
C PHE A 855 -23.32 -19.67 37.53
N VAL A 856 -24.30 -19.39 38.37
CA VAL A 856 -25.72 -19.77 38.14
C VAL A 856 -26.48 -18.70 37.37
N PHE A 857 -26.14 -17.42 37.58
CA PHE A 857 -26.78 -16.27 36.95
C PHE A 857 -25.74 -15.19 36.61
N ILE A 858 -26.06 -14.36 35.62
CA ILE A 858 -25.32 -13.14 35.26
C ILE A 858 -26.10 -11.94 35.83
N PRO A 859 -25.45 -10.95 36.46
CA PRO A 859 -26.12 -9.79 37.04
C PRO A 859 -26.76 -8.91 35.96
N GLU A 860 -27.90 -8.28 36.29
CA GLU A 860 -28.62 -7.35 35.40
C GLU A 860 -27.78 -6.13 34.98
N SER A 861 -26.76 -5.77 35.76
CA SER A 861 -25.84 -4.68 35.46
C SER A 861 -25.06 -4.87 34.16
N ILE A 862 -25.02 -6.07 33.58
CA ILE A 862 -24.45 -6.30 32.24
C ILE A 862 -25.13 -5.43 31.16
N ASN A 863 -26.39 -5.02 31.40
CA ASN A 863 -27.14 -4.11 30.52
C ASN A 863 -26.60 -2.67 30.51
N GLN A 864 -25.71 -2.33 31.43
CA GLN A 864 -25.05 -1.02 31.47
C GLN A 864 -23.88 -0.95 30.47
N LEU A 865 -23.48 -2.07 29.86
CA LEU A 865 -22.41 -2.16 28.86
C LEU A 865 -22.88 -1.75 27.47
N SER A 866 -23.14 -0.45 27.27
CA SER A 866 -23.78 0.06 26.05
C SER A 866 -22.98 -0.17 24.76
N LYS A 867 -21.67 -0.40 24.83
CA LYS A 867 -20.80 -0.65 23.66
C LYS A 867 -20.55 -2.13 23.37
N LEU A 868 -21.14 -3.06 24.14
CA LEU A 868 -20.87 -4.49 24.00
C LEU A 868 -21.36 -4.99 22.63
N ARG A 869 -20.46 -5.61 21.87
CA ARG A 869 -20.71 -6.18 20.53
C ARG A 869 -20.53 -7.69 20.51
N LYS A 870 -19.68 -8.25 21.37
CA LYS A 870 -19.42 -9.69 21.43
C LYS A 870 -19.44 -10.17 22.87
N PHE A 871 -20.27 -11.17 23.14
CA PHE A 871 -20.46 -11.72 24.46
C PHE A 871 -20.42 -13.24 24.42
N TRP A 872 -19.39 -13.86 25.00
CA TRP A 872 -19.26 -15.31 25.10
C TRP A 872 -19.54 -15.76 26.54
N VAL A 873 -20.38 -16.78 26.66
CA VAL A 873 -20.76 -17.50 27.87
C VAL A 873 -20.94 -18.98 27.51
N GLU A 874 -20.03 -19.51 26.72
CA GLU A 874 -20.09 -20.91 26.28
C GLU A 874 -19.73 -21.86 27.44
N ASN A 875 -20.26 -23.08 27.45
CA ASN A 875 -19.94 -24.17 28.36
C ASN A 875 -20.09 -23.83 29.85
N CYS A 876 -20.92 -22.83 30.20
CA CYS A 876 -21.27 -22.51 31.58
C CYS A 876 -22.37 -23.44 32.07
N LYS A 877 -21.99 -24.66 32.49
CA LYS A 877 -22.94 -25.77 32.74
C LYS A 877 -23.95 -25.49 33.86
N SER A 878 -23.62 -24.62 34.81
CA SER A 878 -24.50 -24.24 35.93
C SER A 878 -25.40 -23.05 35.62
N LEU A 879 -25.23 -22.38 34.46
CA LEU A 879 -26.02 -21.21 34.08
C LEU A 879 -27.47 -21.62 33.81
N GLN A 880 -28.40 -21.04 34.57
CA GLN A 880 -29.83 -21.34 34.46
C GLN A 880 -30.59 -20.31 33.61
N LEU A 881 -30.17 -19.04 33.65
CA LEU A 881 -30.87 -17.92 33.00
C LEU A 881 -29.86 -16.96 32.36
N LEU A 882 -30.15 -16.56 31.12
CA LEU A 882 -29.48 -15.43 30.48
C LEU A 882 -30.22 -14.11 30.81
N PRO A 883 -29.50 -13.01 31.07
CA PRO A 883 -30.10 -11.73 31.43
C PRO A 883 -30.88 -11.13 30.25
N GLU A 884 -31.84 -10.25 30.54
CA GLU A 884 -32.58 -9.49 29.52
C GLU A 884 -31.60 -8.55 28.81
N LEU A 885 -31.10 -8.93 27.63
CA LEU A 885 -30.11 -8.13 26.90
C LEU A 885 -30.80 -6.91 26.27
N GLN A 886 -30.60 -5.74 26.88
CA GLN A 886 -31.02 -4.48 26.28
C GLN A 886 -30.00 -4.07 25.21
N LEU A 887 -30.35 -4.21 23.94
CA LEU A 887 -29.44 -3.89 22.84
C LEU A 887 -29.33 -2.38 22.68
N MET A 888 -28.22 -1.82 23.17
CA MET A 888 -27.83 -0.42 22.97
C MET A 888 -26.78 -0.26 21.85
N SER A 889 -26.27 -1.36 21.29
CA SER A 889 -25.32 -1.37 20.18
C SER A 889 -26.01 -1.80 18.87
N SER A 890 -25.55 -1.26 17.74
CA SER A 890 -26.08 -1.59 16.41
C SER A 890 -25.86 -3.06 16.00
N PHE A 891 -24.97 -3.79 16.67
CA PHE A 891 -24.75 -5.21 16.44
C PHE A 891 -24.19 -5.91 17.68
N ILE A 892 -24.88 -6.95 18.14
CA ILE A 892 -24.38 -7.86 19.18
C ILE A 892 -24.33 -9.31 18.70
N GLN A 893 -23.31 -10.03 19.13
CA GLN A 893 -23.20 -11.48 19.01
C GLN A 893 -23.08 -12.09 20.40
N VAL A 894 -23.91 -13.09 20.69
CA VAL A 894 -23.97 -13.78 21.97
C VAL A 894 -23.75 -15.27 21.75
N TRP A 895 -22.67 -15.81 22.31
CA TRP A 895 -22.36 -17.23 22.24
C TRP A 895 -22.58 -17.88 23.59
N ALA A 896 -23.59 -18.73 23.72
CA ALA A 896 -23.95 -19.45 24.93
C ALA A 896 -23.99 -20.97 24.70
N ASN A 897 -23.20 -21.44 23.73
CA ASN A 897 -23.08 -22.84 23.35
C ASN A 897 -22.69 -23.73 24.54
N GLY A 898 -23.26 -24.91 24.72
CA GLY A 898 -22.88 -25.88 25.77
C GLY A 898 -23.40 -25.57 27.18
N CYS A 899 -24.29 -24.59 27.35
CA CYS A 899 -24.95 -24.31 28.64
C CYS A 899 -26.09 -25.30 28.90
N THR A 900 -25.76 -26.44 29.49
CA THR A 900 -26.72 -27.57 29.62
C THR A 900 -27.87 -27.33 30.59
N SER A 901 -27.67 -26.54 31.65
CA SER A 901 -28.71 -26.25 32.65
C SER A 901 -29.56 -25.01 32.32
N LEU A 902 -29.43 -24.47 31.11
CA LEU A 902 -30.17 -23.27 30.71
C LEU A 902 -31.67 -23.60 30.60
N GLU A 903 -32.51 -22.92 31.37
CA GLU A 903 -33.96 -23.21 31.47
C GLU A 903 -34.82 -22.24 30.65
N SER A 904 -34.45 -20.96 30.61
CA SER A 904 -35.20 -19.91 29.91
C SER A 904 -34.29 -18.82 29.31
N LEU A 905 -34.78 -18.17 28.25
CA LEU A 905 -34.23 -16.91 27.71
C LEU A 905 -35.21 -15.79 28.08
N LEU A 906 -34.70 -14.69 28.62
CA LEU A 906 -35.47 -13.45 28.71
C LEU A 906 -35.54 -12.76 27.33
N PRO A 907 -36.59 -11.96 27.04
CA PRO A 907 -36.76 -11.30 25.76
C PRO A 907 -35.58 -10.40 25.39
N VAL A 908 -35.20 -10.37 24.11
CA VAL A 908 -34.19 -9.44 23.59
C VAL A 908 -34.89 -8.14 23.19
N LYS A 909 -34.65 -7.04 23.93
CA LYS A 909 -35.23 -5.72 23.62
C LYS A 909 -34.26 -4.89 22.78
N MET A 910 -34.69 -4.49 21.58
CA MET A 910 -33.91 -3.63 20.69
C MET A 910 -34.18 -2.15 20.95
N LYS A 911 -33.16 -1.29 21.15
CA LYS A 911 -33.37 0.16 21.36
C LYS A 911 -33.13 1.03 20.12
N GLU A 912 -32.24 0.65 19.19
CA GLU A 912 -31.92 1.45 18.00
C GLU A 912 -32.48 0.86 16.69
N GLU A 913 -32.79 1.72 15.71
CA GLU A 913 -33.41 1.40 14.42
C GLU A 913 -32.56 0.46 13.52
N ASP A 914 -31.25 0.37 13.72
CA ASP A 914 -30.30 -0.44 12.93
C ASP A 914 -29.71 -1.63 13.72
N SER A 915 -30.34 -2.03 14.85
CA SER A 915 -29.82 -3.08 15.74
C SER A 915 -29.90 -4.49 15.12
N SER A 916 -28.83 -5.27 15.20
CA SER A 916 -28.77 -6.67 14.75
C SER A 916 -28.28 -7.59 15.86
N CYS A 917 -28.85 -8.80 15.97
CA CYS A 917 -28.53 -9.75 17.05
C CYS A 917 -28.31 -11.16 16.50
N SER A 918 -27.17 -11.76 16.86
CA SER A 918 -26.89 -13.18 16.60
C SER A 918 -26.74 -13.93 17.93
N LEU A 919 -27.53 -14.99 18.14
CA LEU A 919 -27.51 -15.82 19.35
C LEU A 919 -27.16 -17.28 19.03
N TYR A 920 -26.09 -17.79 19.62
CA TYR A 920 -25.59 -19.14 19.42
C TYR A 920 -25.82 -19.97 20.69
N LEU A 921 -26.62 -21.04 20.59
CA LEU A 921 -27.04 -21.93 21.69
C LEU A 921 -26.80 -23.40 21.33
N LEU A 922 -25.69 -23.70 20.66
CA LEU A 922 -25.28 -25.07 20.36
C LEU A 922 -25.27 -25.89 21.66
N ASN A 923 -25.58 -27.19 21.60
CA ASN A 923 -25.54 -28.10 22.76
C ASN A 923 -26.44 -27.77 23.98
N CYS A 924 -27.38 -26.80 23.89
CA CYS A 924 -28.30 -26.46 24.98
C CYS A 924 -29.59 -27.33 24.94
N PHE A 925 -29.48 -28.65 25.17
CA PHE A 925 -30.59 -29.59 24.92
C PHE A 925 -31.76 -29.47 25.90
N GLN A 926 -31.50 -29.32 27.20
CA GLN A 926 -32.54 -29.16 28.23
C GLN A 926 -33.41 -27.91 27.97
N PHE A 927 -32.78 -26.85 27.47
CA PHE A 927 -33.46 -25.63 27.05
C PHE A 927 -34.47 -25.88 25.92
N VAL A 928 -34.13 -26.73 24.94
CA VAL A 928 -35.02 -27.04 23.80
C VAL A 928 -36.16 -27.97 24.20
N GLU A 929 -35.91 -28.92 25.11
CA GLU A 929 -36.92 -29.89 25.58
C GLU A 929 -38.01 -29.23 26.45
N ASN A 930 -37.66 -28.20 27.23
CA ASN A 930 -38.58 -27.54 28.17
C ASN A 930 -39.60 -26.57 27.53
N GLN A 931 -39.44 -26.18 26.26
CA GLN A 931 -40.23 -25.09 25.65
C GLN A 931 -41.55 -25.53 24.99
N GLY A 932 -41.88 -26.82 25.01
CA GLY A 932 -43.14 -27.35 24.47
C GLY A 932 -43.27 -27.25 22.94
N PRO A 933 -44.46 -27.53 22.37
CA PRO A 933 -44.68 -27.68 20.92
C PRO A 933 -44.71 -26.36 20.10
N CYS A 934 -44.49 -25.20 20.74
CA CYS A 934 -44.29 -23.95 20.01
C CYS A 934 -42.79 -23.80 19.70
N ASP A 935 -42.41 -23.82 18.42
CA ASP A 935 -41.02 -23.70 18.01
C ASP A 935 -40.40 -22.39 18.55
N LEU A 936 -39.30 -22.52 19.30
CA LEU A 936 -38.59 -21.43 19.97
C LEU A 936 -38.30 -20.26 19.02
N PHE A 937 -37.94 -20.57 17.78
CA PHE A 937 -37.71 -19.57 16.73
C PHE A 937 -38.95 -18.71 16.47
N THR A 938 -40.15 -19.31 16.38
CA THR A 938 -41.41 -18.57 16.18
C THR A 938 -41.75 -17.68 17.37
N ARG A 939 -41.39 -18.07 18.60
CA ARG A 939 -41.56 -17.21 19.79
C ARG A 939 -40.63 -16.00 19.74
N MET A 940 -39.34 -16.22 19.48
CA MET A 940 -38.38 -15.12 19.38
C MET A 940 -38.69 -14.19 18.19
N LEU A 941 -39.10 -14.76 17.05
CA LEU A 941 -39.55 -14.01 15.88
C LEU A 941 -40.81 -13.18 16.19
N ARG A 942 -41.73 -13.72 16.98
CA ARG A 942 -42.94 -12.99 17.43
C ARG A 942 -42.58 -11.80 18.32
N GLU A 943 -41.70 -11.99 19.31
CA GLU A 943 -41.23 -10.88 20.17
C GLU A 943 -40.50 -9.82 19.35
N TYR A 944 -39.66 -10.24 18.39
CA TYR A 944 -39.03 -9.35 17.42
C TYR A 944 -40.06 -8.58 16.57
N PHE A 945 -41.14 -9.23 16.13
CA PHE A 945 -42.23 -8.61 15.37
C PHE A 945 -43.08 -7.64 16.18
N GLN A 946 -43.30 -7.91 17.47
CA GLN A 946 -43.99 -6.97 18.35
C GLN A 946 -43.23 -5.66 18.52
N GLU A 947 -41.91 -5.72 18.72
CA GLU A 947 -41.05 -4.53 18.79
C GLU A 947 -41.01 -3.76 17.45
N LEU A 948 -41.04 -4.47 16.31
CA LEU A 948 -41.18 -3.86 14.98
C LEU A 948 -42.51 -3.09 14.83
N PHE A 949 -43.61 -3.68 15.28
CA PHE A 949 -44.96 -3.15 15.09
C PHE A 949 -45.24 -1.91 15.95
N TYR A 950 -44.70 -1.84 17.17
CA TYR A 950 -44.94 -0.74 18.11
C TYR A 950 -44.23 0.58 17.79
N ARG A 951 -43.26 0.61 16.87
CA ARG A 951 -42.38 1.78 16.66
C ARG A 951 -42.65 2.64 15.42
N GLU A 952 -43.61 2.29 14.55
CA GLU A 952 -43.91 3.01 13.27
C GLU A 952 -42.68 3.32 12.37
N SER A 953 -41.52 2.71 12.64
CA SER A 953 -40.23 2.95 11.97
C SER A 953 -39.72 1.66 11.32
N THR A 954 -39.16 1.75 10.11
CA THR A 954 -38.51 0.61 9.43
C THR A 954 -37.21 0.21 10.13
N ILE A 955 -37.28 -0.73 11.08
CA ILE A 955 -36.08 -1.34 11.67
C ILE A 955 -35.31 -2.09 10.56
N LYS A 956 -34.01 -1.83 10.42
CA LYS A 956 -33.16 -2.34 9.31
C LYS A 956 -32.16 -3.41 9.78
N GLY A 957 -32.57 -4.21 10.76
CA GLY A 957 -31.72 -5.20 11.44
C GLY A 957 -31.86 -6.63 10.92
N ARG A 958 -30.87 -7.49 11.24
CA ARG A 958 -30.94 -8.95 11.07
C ARG A 958 -31.10 -9.65 12.41
N PHE A 959 -31.86 -10.74 12.42
CA PHE A 959 -32.03 -11.62 13.57
C PHE A 959 -31.58 -13.04 13.22
N GLU A 960 -30.70 -13.61 14.02
CA GLU A 960 -30.07 -14.91 13.78
C GLU A 960 -29.99 -15.74 15.06
N VAL A 961 -30.36 -17.01 14.98
CA VAL A 961 -30.31 -17.96 16.10
C VAL A 961 -29.79 -19.32 15.63
N VAL A 962 -28.92 -19.94 16.42
CA VAL A 962 -28.48 -21.33 16.19
C VAL A 962 -28.82 -22.19 17.40
N ILE A 963 -29.59 -23.26 17.21
CA ILE A 963 -30.05 -24.16 18.29
C ILE A 963 -29.92 -25.65 17.91
N PRO A 964 -29.98 -26.58 18.88
CA PRO A 964 -30.07 -28.02 18.61
C PRO A 964 -31.32 -28.41 17.78
N GLY A 965 -31.17 -29.38 16.88
CA GLY A 965 -32.29 -30.05 16.20
C GLY A 965 -31.92 -30.60 14.81
N SER A 966 -32.62 -31.66 14.41
CA SER A 966 -32.36 -32.41 13.15
C SER A 966 -33.39 -32.19 12.05
N GLU A 967 -34.45 -31.43 12.32
CA GLU A 967 -35.56 -31.22 11.39
C GLU A 967 -35.81 -29.74 11.13
N VAL A 968 -36.19 -29.42 9.90
CA VAL A 968 -36.69 -28.08 9.57
C VAL A 968 -38.12 -27.97 10.14
N PRO A 969 -38.46 -26.93 10.92
CA PRO A 969 -39.81 -26.79 11.48
C PRO A 969 -40.87 -26.76 10.39
N ASN A 970 -42.03 -27.39 10.65
CA ASN A 970 -43.19 -27.38 9.73
C ASN A 970 -43.73 -25.97 9.43
N TRP A 971 -43.33 -24.97 10.21
CA TRP A 971 -43.62 -23.57 9.92
C TRP A 971 -42.97 -23.08 8.62
N PHE A 972 -41.86 -23.67 8.16
CA PHE A 972 -41.26 -23.37 6.86
C PHE A 972 -42.05 -24.05 5.73
N ARG A 973 -42.65 -23.24 4.86
CA ARG A 973 -43.48 -23.71 3.72
C ARG A 973 -42.70 -24.50 2.69
N HIS A 974 -41.47 -24.06 2.43
CA HIS A 974 -40.60 -24.71 1.48
C HIS A 974 -39.49 -25.39 2.28
N GLN A 975 -39.31 -26.69 2.04
CA GLN A 975 -38.25 -27.49 2.64
C GLN A 975 -37.61 -28.36 1.58
N SER A 976 -36.30 -28.59 1.68
CA SER A 976 -35.52 -29.38 0.74
C SER A 976 -34.50 -30.23 1.47
N VAL A 977 -34.24 -31.43 0.94
CA VAL A 977 -33.12 -32.28 1.38
C VAL A 977 -31.87 -31.84 0.61
N GLY A 978 -30.81 -31.52 1.35
CA GLY A 978 -29.59 -30.91 0.81
C GLY A 978 -29.50 -29.42 1.06
N ALA A 979 -28.58 -28.78 0.34
CA ALA A 979 -28.08 -27.44 0.66
C ALA A 979 -28.77 -26.30 -0.09
N SER A 980 -29.74 -26.56 -0.97
CA SER A 980 -30.40 -25.52 -1.76
C SER A 980 -31.91 -25.67 -1.83
N ILE A 981 -32.58 -24.52 -1.98
CA ILE A 981 -34.03 -24.40 -2.08
C ILE A 981 -34.41 -23.36 -3.13
N ASN A 982 -35.46 -23.65 -3.91
CA ASN A 982 -35.99 -22.76 -4.92
C ASN A 982 -37.35 -22.22 -4.48
N LEU A 983 -37.54 -20.92 -4.60
CA LEU A 983 -38.75 -20.20 -4.25
C LEU A 983 -39.24 -19.42 -5.46
N GLU A 984 -40.56 -19.33 -5.63
CA GLU A 984 -41.18 -18.42 -6.58
C GLU A 984 -41.76 -17.23 -5.82
N VAL A 985 -41.24 -16.02 -6.09
CA VAL A 985 -41.76 -14.78 -5.51
C VAL A 985 -42.66 -14.10 -6.53
N LEU A 986 -43.95 -13.95 -6.19
CA LEU A 986 -44.95 -13.41 -7.09
C LEU A 986 -44.96 -11.86 -7.06
N PRO A 987 -44.95 -11.18 -8.23
CA PRO A 987 -44.78 -9.72 -8.31
C PRO A 987 -45.84 -8.89 -7.59
N TYR A 988 -47.08 -9.38 -7.54
CA TYR A 988 -48.21 -8.65 -6.95
C TYR A 988 -48.18 -8.61 -5.41
N LEU A 989 -47.43 -9.50 -4.76
CA LEU A 989 -47.28 -9.55 -3.30
C LEU A 989 -46.12 -8.69 -2.79
N PHE A 990 -45.37 -8.03 -3.68
CA PHE A 990 -44.17 -7.27 -3.32
C PHE A 990 -44.44 -6.12 -2.33
N LYS A 991 -45.59 -5.45 -2.41
CA LYS A 991 -45.96 -4.38 -1.46
C LYS A 991 -46.26 -4.90 -0.04
N GLN A 992 -46.69 -6.15 0.06
CA GLN A 992 -46.98 -6.83 1.33
C GLN A 992 -45.77 -7.62 1.85
N PHE A 993 -44.68 -7.71 1.10
CA PHE A 993 -43.48 -8.44 1.50
C PHE A 993 -42.84 -7.79 2.74
N ARG A 994 -42.64 -8.58 3.80
CA ARG A 994 -42.03 -8.15 5.06
C ARG A 994 -40.71 -8.84 5.36
N GLY A 995 -40.30 -9.86 4.61
CA GLY A 995 -38.98 -10.48 4.71
C GLY A 995 -38.95 -11.95 4.35
N ILE A 996 -37.80 -12.59 4.53
CA ILE A 996 -37.62 -14.03 4.33
C ILE A 996 -37.03 -14.66 5.59
N ALA A 997 -37.70 -15.69 6.12
CA ALA A 997 -37.14 -16.57 7.13
C ALA A 997 -36.46 -17.76 6.46
N LEU A 998 -35.27 -18.09 6.94
CA LEU A 998 -34.42 -19.17 6.46
C LEU A 998 -34.06 -20.12 7.58
N CYS A 999 -33.98 -21.42 7.25
CA CYS A 999 -33.54 -22.48 8.14
C CYS A 999 -32.53 -23.38 7.42
N ALA A 1000 -31.41 -23.69 8.05
CA ALA A 1000 -30.49 -24.73 7.59
C ALA A 1000 -30.24 -25.75 8.72
N VAL A 1001 -30.43 -27.03 8.41
CA VAL A 1001 -30.04 -28.13 9.29
C VAL A 1001 -28.66 -28.62 8.87
N PHE A 1002 -27.71 -28.56 9.79
CA PHE A 1002 -26.32 -28.92 9.52
C PHE A 1002 -25.75 -29.81 10.62
N GLY A 1003 -24.76 -30.63 10.26
CA GLY A 1003 -24.15 -31.61 11.16
C GLY A 1003 -22.73 -31.99 10.74
N PRO A 1004 -22.02 -32.78 11.55
CA PRO A 1004 -20.65 -33.19 11.28
C PRO A 1004 -20.57 -34.13 10.07
N HIS A 1005 -19.55 -33.96 9.22
CA HIS A 1005 -19.32 -34.88 8.10
C HIS A 1005 -18.77 -36.24 8.59
N GLN A 1006 -19.14 -37.34 7.92
CA GLN A 1006 -18.88 -38.73 8.35
C GLN A 1006 -17.39 -39.17 8.38
N HIS A 1007 -16.45 -38.34 7.93
CA HIS A 1007 -15.01 -38.66 7.87
C HIS A 1007 -14.19 -37.50 8.46
N ARG A 1008 -13.90 -37.56 9.78
CA ARG A 1008 -13.09 -36.53 10.46
C ARG A 1008 -11.61 -36.69 10.10
N ARG A 1009 -10.97 -35.60 9.63
CA ARG A 1009 -9.52 -35.39 9.78
C ARG A 1009 -9.31 -34.35 10.87
N HIS A 1010 -8.29 -34.53 11.72
CA HIS A 1010 -7.94 -33.55 12.74
C HIS A 1010 -7.47 -32.26 12.06
N TYR A 1011 -8.04 -31.13 12.46
CA TYR A 1011 -7.74 -29.79 11.95
C TYR A 1011 -7.38 -28.84 13.09
N HIS A 1012 -6.78 -27.71 12.71
CA HIS A 1012 -6.13 -26.72 13.58
C HIS A 1012 -6.75 -25.30 13.41
N ARG A 1013 -8.05 -25.18 13.12
CA ARG A 1013 -8.69 -23.85 12.97
C ARG A 1013 -9.81 -23.65 13.99
N ASP A 1014 -9.70 -22.57 14.75
CA ASP A 1014 -10.57 -22.28 15.90
C ASP A 1014 -12.06 -22.01 15.57
N TYR A 1015 -12.46 -21.84 14.29
CA TYR A 1015 -13.84 -21.46 13.91
C TYR A 1015 -14.35 -22.11 12.61
N VAL A 1016 -15.66 -22.42 12.57
CA VAL A 1016 -16.39 -22.92 11.38
C VAL A 1016 -17.36 -21.86 10.85
N LEU A 1017 -17.42 -21.72 9.52
CA LEU A 1017 -18.18 -20.69 8.79
C LEU A 1017 -19.28 -21.31 7.92
N LEU A 1018 -20.51 -20.78 8.01
CA LEU A 1018 -21.65 -21.13 7.15
C LEU A 1018 -22.16 -19.87 6.42
N SER A 1019 -22.36 -19.96 5.11
CA SER A 1019 -22.83 -18.86 4.25
C SER A 1019 -24.12 -19.24 3.50
N CYS A 1020 -24.93 -18.25 3.14
CA CYS A 1020 -26.18 -18.41 2.38
C CYS A 1020 -26.16 -17.52 1.13
N TYR A 1021 -26.18 -18.12 -0.04
CA TYR A 1021 -26.13 -17.47 -1.35
C TYR A 1021 -27.54 -17.34 -1.93
N PHE A 1022 -27.79 -16.24 -2.65
CA PHE A 1022 -29.07 -16.02 -3.34
C PHE A 1022 -28.81 -15.88 -4.84
N LYS A 1023 -29.57 -16.59 -5.66
CA LYS A 1023 -29.58 -16.41 -7.12
C LYS A 1023 -31.00 -16.08 -7.54
N ALA A 1024 -31.16 -14.96 -8.23
CA ALA A 1024 -32.42 -14.57 -8.82
C ALA A 1024 -32.35 -14.80 -10.33
N ASN A 1025 -33.24 -15.63 -10.87
CA ASN A 1025 -33.34 -15.92 -12.31
C ASN A 1025 -31.98 -16.30 -12.96
N GLY A 1026 -31.16 -17.09 -12.25
CA GLY A 1026 -29.85 -17.55 -12.71
C GLY A 1026 -28.69 -16.56 -12.54
N LYS A 1027 -28.95 -15.31 -12.13
CA LYS A 1027 -27.90 -14.35 -11.72
C LYS A 1027 -27.64 -14.51 -10.22
N GLY A 1028 -26.44 -14.99 -9.89
CA GLY A 1028 -26.02 -15.21 -8.51
C GLY A 1028 -25.46 -13.97 -7.84
N PHE A 1029 -25.87 -13.74 -6.60
CA PHE A 1029 -25.33 -12.72 -5.72
C PHE A 1029 -24.86 -13.37 -4.42
N ARG A 1030 -23.66 -12.98 -3.97
CA ARG A 1030 -23.12 -13.47 -2.71
C ARG A 1030 -23.68 -12.61 -1.57
N PHE A 1031 -24.73 -13.09 -0.93
CA PHE A 1031 -25.04 -12.68 0.45
C PHE A 1031 -24.12 -13.51 1.37
N ILE A 1032 -23.46 -12.88 2.35
CA ILE A 1032 -22.71 -13.60 3.38
C ILE A 1032 -23.38 -13.26 4.71
N PRO A 1033 -24.38 -14.03 5.16
CA PRO A 1033 -24.65 -14.08 6.58
C PRO A 1033 -23.48 -14.82 7.25
N PHE A 1034 -23.02 -14.29 8.38
CA PHE A 1034 -21.84 -14.77 9.09
C PHE A 1034 -22.27 -15.60 10.30
N VAL A 1035 -22.24 -16.93 10.17
CA VAL A 1035 -22.25 -17.82 11.35
C VAL A 1035 -20.81 -18.17 11.67
N CYS A 1036 -20.34 -17.87 12.88
CA CYS A 1036 -19.02 -18.25 13.38
C CYS A 1036 -19.21 -18.97 14.72
N PHE A 1037 -18.82 -20.24 14.80
CA PHE A 1037 -18.83 -21.01 16.05
C PHE A 1037 -17.47 -21.69 16.27
N SER A 1038 -17.06 -21.82 17.54
CA SER A 1038 -15.72 -22.27 17.91
C SER A 1038 -15.55 -23.80 17.86
N GLU A 1039 -14.34 -24.28 17.57
CA GLU A 1039 -13.99 -25.72 17.44
C GLU A 1039 -14.22 -26.55 18.74
N ILE A 1040 -14.46 -25.86 19.87
CA ILE A 1040 -14.66 -26.49 21.19
C ILE A 1040 -16.04 -27.16 21.32
N ASP A 1041 -16.98 -26.83 20.44
CA ASP A 1041 -18.21 -27.58 20.28
C ASP A 1041 -17.95 -28.83 19.44
N ARG A 1042 -17.72 -29.98 20.09
CA ARG A 1042 -17.94 -31.26 19.43
C ARG A 1042 -19.39 -31.26 18.92
N VAL A 1043 -19.58 -31.01 17.62
CA VAL A 1043 -20.90 -31.13 16.99
C VAL A 1043 -21.22 -32.63 16.97
N GLU A 1044 -21.84 -33.11 18.05
CA GLU A 1044 -22.20 -34.53 18.23
C GLU A 1044 -23.60 -34.84 17.67
N SER A 1045 -24.38 -33.82 17.32
CA SER A 1045 -25.74 -33.91 16.80
C SER A 1045 -26.09 -32.74 15.89
N ASP A 1046 -27.15 -32.93 15.10
CA ASP A 1046 -27.64 -31.96 14.12
C ASP A 1046 -28.12 -30.65 14.77
N ARG A 1047 -27.94 -29.55 14.03
CA ARG A 1047 -28.22 -28.18 14.46
C ARG A 1047 -29.08 -27.47 13.45
N ARG A 1048 -29.86 -26.50 13.95
CA ARG A 1048 -30.70 -25.61 13.17
C ARG A 1048 -30.13 -24.21 13.24
N TRP A 1049 -29.78 -23.67 12.09
CA TRP A 1049 -29.53 -22.25 11.91
C TRP A 1049 -30.81 -21.59 11.41
N PHE A 1050 -31.31 -20.62 12.17
CA PHE A 1050 -32.42 -19.78 11.79
C PHE A 1050 -31.98 -18.34 11.55
N MET A 1051 -32.53 -17.74 10.50
CA MET A 1051 -32.26 -16.35 10.17
C MET A 1051 -33.52 -15.69 9.61
N TYR A 1052 -33.77 -14.45 10.01
CA TYR A 1052 -34.80 -13.61 9.41
C TYR A 1052 -34.17 -12.36 8.80
N LEU A 1053 -34.51 -12.10 7.53
CA LEU A 1053 -34.00 -10.98 6.74
C LEU A 1053 -35.13 -10.00 6.41
N VAL A 1054 -34.99 -8.75 6.84
CA VAL A 1054 -35.92 -7.65 6.50
C VAL A 1054 -35.68 -7.12 5.07
N PRO A 1055 -36.67 -6.49 4.41
CA PRO A 1055 -36.59 -6.03 3.03
C PRO A 1055 -35.48 -4.98 2.81
N ASP A 1056 -35.22 -4.11 3.78
CA ASP A 1056 -34.17 -3.09 3.69
C ASP A 1056 -32.74 -3.66 3.70
N CYS A 1057 -32.54 -4.88 4.24
CA CYS A 1057 -31.26 -5.59 4.14
C CYS A 1057 -30.93 -5.95 2.69
N PHE A 1058 -31.94 -6.10 1.84
CA PHE A 1058 -31.73 -6.21 0.40
C PHE A 1058 -31.25 -4.83 -0.10
N ILE A 1059 -32.01 -3.75 0.15
CA ILE A 1059 -31.75 -2.39 -0.38
C ILE A 1059 -30.39 -1.78 0.00
N LYS A 1060 -29.95 -1.84 1.26
CA LYS A 1060 -28.67 -1.24 1.73
C LYS A 1060 -27.43 -1.89 1.11
N ILE A 1061 -27.52 -3.13 0.63
CA ILE A 1061 -26.42 -3.85 -0.04
C ILE A 1061 -26.29 -3.41 -1.51
N TYR A 1062 -27.32 -2.75 -2.06
CA TYR A 1062 -27.42 -2.40 -3.46
C TYR A 1062 -27.11 -0.93 -3.73
N ALA A 1063 -25.88 -0.68 -4.17
CA ALA A 1063 -25.62 0.39 -5.14
C ALA A 1063 -25.93 -0.07 -6.59
N SER A 1064 -26.68 -1.16 -6.81
CA SER A 1064 -27.21 -1.55 -8.12
C SER A 1064 -28.69 -1.95 -8.04
N THR A 1065 -29.52 -1.18 -8.74
CA THR A 1065 -30.98 -1.24 -8.79
C THR A 1065 -31.57 -2.52 -9.45
N GLU A 1066 -30.75 -3.50 -9.81
CA GLU A 1066 -31.10 -4.57 -10.77
C GLU A 1066 -32.01 -5.67 -10.18
N PHE A 1067 -31.89 -6.04 -8.90
CA PHE A 1067 -32.76 -7.03 -8.25
C PHE A 1067 -34.19 -6.50 -8.03
N LEU A 1068 -34.32 -5.23 -7.62
CA LEU A 1068 -35.61 -4.56 -7.43
C LEU A 1068 -36.32 -4.30 -8.77
N HIS A 1069 -35.57 -3.96 -9.83
CA HIS A 1069 -36.15 -3.80 -11.18
C HIS A 1069 -36.70 -5.11 -11.74
N GLN A 1070 -36.02 -6.25 -11.53
CA GLN A 1070 -36.49 -7.56 -12.03
C GLN A 1070 -37.79 -8.04 -11.38
N ILE A 1071 -38.06 -7.66 -10.12
CA ILE A 1071 -39.34 -7.96 -9.45
C ILE A 1071 -40.42 -6.93 -9.80
N ALA A 1072 -40.02 -5.66 -10.00
CA ALA A 1072 -40.95 -4.56 -10.34
C ALA A 1072 -41.51 -4.64 -11.77
N ASP A 1073 -40.80 -5.27 -12.71
CA ASP A 1073 -41.20 -5.42 -14.12
C ASP A 1073 -42.33 -6.46 -14.36
N GLY A 1074 -42.90 -7.04 -13.29
CA GLY A 1074 -44.12 -7.85 -13.36
C GLY A 1074 -43.92 -9.32 -13.79
N SER A 1075 -42.69 -9.82 -13.86
CA SER A 1075 -42.38 -11.24 -14.11
C SER A 1075 -42.10 -12.02 -12.81
N SER A 1076 -42.51 -13.30 -12.73
CA SER A 1076 -42.23 -14.13 -11.55
C SER A 1076 -40.72 -14.29 -11.35
N CYS A 1077 -40.26 -14.04 -10.12
CA CYS A 1077 -38.84 -14.17 -9.77
C CYS A 1077 -38.60 -15.54 -9.15
N GLN A 1078 -37.76 -16.35 -9.81
CA GLN A 1078 -37.26 -17.59 -9.24
C GLN A 1078 -36.04 -17.27 -8.37
N LEU A 1079 -36.20 -17.43 -7.06
CA LEU A 1079 -35.16 -17.21 -6.06
C LEU A 1079 -34.60 -18.57 -5.61
N GLU A 1080 -33.40 -18.88 -6.04
CA GLU A 1080 -32.62 -20.02 -5.54
C GLU A 1080 -31.79 -19.55 -4.33
N ILE A 1081 -31.90 -20.27 -3.22
CA ILE A 1081 -31.16 -20.03 -1.99
C ILE A 1081 -30.27 -21.25 -1.74
N GLU A 1082 -28.97 -21.03 -1.60
CA GLU A 1082 -27.97 -22.09 -1.47
C GLU A 1082 -27.10 -21.86 -0.22
N PHE A 1083 -27.10 -22.80 0.71
CA PHE A 1083 -26.28 -22.80 1.92
C PHE A 1083 -24.94 -23.50 1.63
N LYS A 1084 -23.81 -22.87 1.96
CA LYS A 1084 -22.48 -23.50 1.82
C LYS A 1084 -21.65 -23.37 3.09
N PRO A 1085 -21.13 -24.48 3.63
CA PRO A 1085 -20.04 -24.42 4.58
C PRO A 1085 -18.79 -23.89 3.87
N PHE A 1086 -17.97 -23.12 4.58
CA PHE A 1086 -16.67 -22.68 4.08
C PHE A 1086 -15.72 -23.85 3.82
N ASP A 1087 -15.81 -24.89 4.65
CA ASP A 1087 -15.12 -26.16 4.46
C ASP A 1087 -16.13 -27.33 4.46
N PRO A 1088 -16.49 -27.86 3.28
CA PRO A 1088 -17.40 -29.00 3.14
C PRO A 1088 -16.86 -30.31 3.73
N SER A 1089 -15.56 -30.39 4.05
CA SER A 1089 -14.96 -31.62 4.61
C SER A 1089 -15.24 -31.79 6.12
N VAL A 1090 -15.64 -30.72 6.81
CA VAL A 1090 -15.89 -30.70 8.27
C VAL A 1090 -17.38 -30.82 8.59
N MET A 1091 -18.23 -30.23 7.75
CA MET A 1091 -19.65 -30.05 8.01
C MET A 1091 -20.48 -30.24 6.73
N GLU A 1092 -21.65 -30.86 6.87
CA GLU A 1092 -22.61 -31.01 5.79
C GLU A 1092 -23.94 -30.32 6.12
N ILE A 1093 -24.60 -29.79 5.07
CA ILE A 1093 -25.98 -29.31 5.15
C ILE A 1093 -26.90 -30.47 4.76
N LYS A 1094 -27.74 -30.89 5.70
CA LYS A 1094 -28.63 -32.04 5.54
C LYS A 1094 -29.98 -31.65 4.97
N LYS A 1095 -30.54 -30.55 5.47
CA LYS A 1095 -31.86 -30.04 5.07
C LYS A 1095 -31.82 -28.52 5.09
N CYS A 1096 -32.64 -27.88 4.27
CA CYS A 1096 -32.86 -26.45 4.36
C CYS A 1096 -34.34 -26.11 4.17
N GLY A 1097 -34.75 -24.95 4.67
CA GLY A 1097 -36.09 -24.43 4.55
C GLY A 1097 -36.12 -22.93 4.38
N ALA A 1098 -37.16 -22.45 3.72
CA ALA A 1098 -37.40 -21.03 3.51
C ALA A 1098 -38.89 -20.69 3.54
N HIS A 1099 -39.20 -19.53 4.10
CA HIS A 1099 -40.55 -19.00 4.22
C HIS A 1099 -40.55 -17.50 3.93
N VAL A 1100 -41.30 -17.10 2.91
CA VAL A 1100 -41.50 -15.68 2.57
C VAL A 1100 -42.64 -15.17 3.45
N ILE A 1101 -42.39 -14.10 4.21
CA ILE A 1101 -43.33 -13.54 5.17
C ILE A 1101 -43.96 -12.28 4.58
N TYR A 1102 -45.29 -12.26 4.56
CA TYR A 1102 -46.10 -11.10 4.17
C TYR A 1102 -46.68 -10.39 5.39
N GLU A 1103 -47.14 -9.16 5.20
CA GLU A 1103 -47.68 -8.28 6.24
C GLU A 1103 -48.83 -8.93 7.03
N GLU A 1104 -49.81 -9.53 6.35
CA GLU A 1104 -50.93 -10.22 7.02
C GLU A 1104 -50.45 -11.40 7.89
N GLU A 1105 -49.44 -12.15 7.45
CA GLU A 1105 -48.88 -13.27 8.23
C GLU A 1105 -48.05 -12.78 9.42
N MET A 1106 -47.38 -11.65 9.28
CA MET A 1106 -46.67 -10.98 10.37
C MET A 1106 -47.67 -10.49 11.42
N GLU A 1107 -48.75 -9.83 11.00
CA GLU A 1107 -49.86 -9.40 11.85
C GLU A 1107 -50.55 -10.59 12.52
N ASP A 1108 -50.82 -11.70 11.82
CA ASP A 1108 -51.38 -12.92 12.40
C ASP A 1108 -50.45 -13.53 13.47
N LEU A 1109 -49.13 -13.54 13.22
CA LEU A 1109 -48.15 -14.03 14.20
C LEU A 1109 -48.15 -13.16 15.45
N ILE A 1110 -48.27 -11.83 15.29
CA ILE A 1110 -48.41 -10.86 16.38
C ILE A 1110 -49.76 -11.07 17.10
N HIS A 1111 -50.90 -11.09 16.39
CA HIS A 1111 -52.25 -11.17 16.94
C HIS A 1111 -52.62 -12.54 17.53
N SER A 1112 -51.88 -13.61 17.20
CA SER A 1112 -51.97 -14.90 17.89
C SER A 1112 -51.76 -14.80 19.42
N LEU A 1113 -51.25 -13.66 19.90
CA LEU A 1113 -51.30 -13.18 21.29
C LEU A 1113 -52.70 -13.24 21.94
N GLY A 1114 -53.78 -13.04 21.18
CA GLY A 1114 -55.12 -12.87 21.75
C GLY A 1114 -55.83 -14.16 22.19
N GLN A 1115 -55.44 -15.33 21.68
CA GLN A 1115 -56.21 -16.56 21.88
C GLN A 1115 -55.48 -17.70 22.61
N ARG A 1116 -54.18 -17.60 22.90
CA ARG A 1116 -53.45 -18.65 23.65
C ARG A 1116 -52.76 -18.23 24.94
N GLU A 1117 -52.73 -16.95 25.30
CA GLU A 1117 -52.14 -16.48 26.58
C GLU A 1117 -53.17 -15.95 27.60
N ARG A 1118 -54.41 -16.47 27.60
CA ARG A 1118 -55.26 -16.43 28.81
C ARG A 1118 -54.95 -17.56 29.81
N GLY A 1119 -53.82 -18.25 29.64
CA GLY A 1119 -53.51 -19.45 30.41
C GLY A 1119 -52.04 -19.72 30.70
N SER A 1120 -51.20 -18.71 30.91
CA SER A 1120 -49.94 -18.87 31.67
C SER A 1120 -49.25 -17.54 31.94
N SER A 1121 -49.74 -16.78 32.92
CA SER A 1121 -48.94 -15.76 33.59
C SER A 1121 -48.00 -16.46 34.57
N ILE A 1122 -46.70 -16.52 34.28
CA ILE A 1122 -45.67 -16.63 35.32
C ILE A 1122 -44.83 -15.35 35.23
N ILE A 1123 -45.36 -14.31 35.86
CA ILE A 1123 -44.56 -13.20 36.38
C ILE A 1123 -44.22 -13.60 37.81
N PRO A 1124 -42.94 -13.70 38.23
CA PRO A 1124 -42.62 -13.54 39.63
C PRO A 1124 -42.64 -12.04 39.91
N ASN A 1125 -43.76 -11.56 40.46
CA ASN A 1125 -43.80 -10.26 41.10
C ASN A 1125 -42.79 -10.27 42.26
N ASN A 1126 -41.79 -9.40 42.18
CA ASN A 1126 -41.16 -8.88 43.38
C ASN A 1126 -42.18 -7.97 44.08
N GLU A 1127 -42.67 -8.38 45.24
CA GLU A 1127 -42.79 -7.50 46.42
C GLU A 1127 -43.10 -8.32 47.69
N VAL A 1128 -42.05 -8.45 48.51
CA VAL A 1128 -41.94 -8.49 49.98
C VAL A 1128 -43.24 -8.64 50.78
N VAL A 1129 -43.36 -9.71 51.59
CA VAL A 1129 -43.82 -9.64 53.00
C VAL A 1129 -43.16 -10.76 53.83
N ASP A 1130 -42.72 -10.36 55.02
CA ASP A 1130 -42.22 -11.13 56.16
C ASP A 1130 -43.04 -12.36 56.62
N HIS A 1131 -42.31 -13.25 57.29
CA HIS A 1131 -42.69 -14.06 58.46
C HIS A 1131 -43.36 -15.45 58.33
N PHE A 1132 -42.61 -16.40 58.95
CA PHE A 1132 -43.02 -17.52 59.82
C PHE A 1132 -43.66 -18.82 59.27
N GLU A 1133 -43.05 -19.90 59.78
CA GLU A 1133 -43.61 -21.17 60.27
C GLU A 1133 -43.90 -22.36 59.34
N GLU A 1134 -43.32 -23.48 59.80
CA GLU A 1134 -43.47 -24.89 59.49
C GLU A 1134 -44.95 -25.31 59.27
N ASP A 1135 -45.26 -26.29 58.42
CA ASP A 1135 -45.05 -27.71 58.77
C ASP A 1135 -45.58 -28.69 57.71
N ILE A 1136 -45.09 -29.92 57.85
CA ILE A 1136 -45.23 -31.07 56.98
C ILE A 1136 -46.64 -31.71 57.06
N LYS A 1137 -47.14 -32.12 55.88
CA LYS A 1137 -48.37 -32.93 55.71
C LYS A 1137 -48.31 -34.24 56.51
N ILE A 1138 -49.30 -34.39 57.39
CA ILE A 1138 -49.76 -35.67 57.93
C ILE A 1138 -50.32 -36.54 56.79
N LYS A 1139 -49.77 -37.75 56.65
CA LYS A 1139 -50.44 -38.91 56.04
C LYS A 1139 -51.03 -39.76 57.16
N ARG A 1140 -52.33 -40.02 57.07
CA ARG A 1140 -53.08 -40.95 57.92
C ARG A 1140 -52.63 -42.39 57.71
N SER A 1141 -52.33 -43.08 58.81
CA SER A 1141 -52.75 -44.46 59.07
C SER A 1141 -52.72 -44.74 60.58
N ARG A 1142 -53.90 -45.06 61.14
CA ARG A 1142 -54.22 -46.17 62.08
C ARG A 1142 -53.03 -46.79 62.85
N ASP A 1143 -53.00 -46.98 64.17
CA ASP A 1143 -54.02 -47.35 65.16
C ASP A 1143 -53.60 -46.96 66.62
N ASP A 1144 -54.59 -46.98 67.53
CA ASP A 1144 -54.59 -47.30 68.96
C ASP A 1144 -53.87 -46.46 70.06
N GLU A 1145 -54.74 -45.84 70.87
CA GLU A 1145 -54.84 -45.80 72.34
C GLU A 1145 -53.70 -45.32 73.29
N ASN A 1146 -54.15 -44.39 74.17
CA ASN A 1146 -53.87 -44.21 75.60
C ASN A 1146 -52.63 -43.43 76.09
N GLY A 1147 -52.90 -42.26 76.70
CA GLY A 1147 -52.61 -42.05 78.13
C GLY A 1147 -51.45 -41.12 78.55
N GLY A 1148 -51.76 -39.84 78.83
CA GLY A 1148 -51.56 -39.20 80.15
C GLY A 1148 -50.20 -38.64 80.63
N SER A 1149 -50.18 -37.30 80.86
CA SER A 1149 -49.57 -36.55 82.02
C SER A 1149 -48.02 -36.50 82.18
N SER A 1150 -47.30 -35.50 82.74
CA SER A 1150 -47.54 -34.17 83.33
C SER A 1150 -46.18 -33.50 83.76
N THR A 1151 -46.16 -32.15 83.95
CA THR A 1151 -45.36 -31.31 84.94
C THR A 1151 -43.81 -31.17 84.79
N HIS A 1152 -43.03 -30.13 85.21
CA HIS A 1152 -43.13 -28.72 85.71
C HIS A 1152 -41.69 -28.08 85.94
N ILE A 1153 -41.47 -26.76 85.66
CA ILE A 1153 -40.73 -25.64 86.41
C ILE A 1153 -39.12 -25.66 86.44
N PRO A 1154 -38.31 -24.55 86.69
CA PRO A 1154 -37.31 -23.90 85.81
C PRO A 1154 -35.92 -23.46 86.50
N PRO A 1155 -35.42 -22.18 86.52
CA PRO A 1155 -34.17 -21.60 85.93
C PRO A 1155 -33.06 -21.17 86.97
N PRO A 1156 -31.92 -20.42 86.71
CA PRO A 1156 -31.83 -18.93 86.44
C PRO A 1156 -30.52 -18.27 85.80
N LYS A 1157 -30.63 -16.97 85.39
CA LYS A 1157 -29.76 -15.71 85.44
C LYS A 1157 -28.21 -15.55 85.17
N THR A 1158 -27.89 -14.59 84.25
CA THR A 1158 -26.95 -13.39 84.16
C THR A 1158 -25.43 -13.35 84.52
N LYS A 1159 -24.57 -12.69 83.68
CA LYS A 1159 -23.67 -11.51 83.98
C LYS A 1159 -22.78 -10.98 82.79
N ARG A 1160 -22.44 -9.67 82.83
CA ARG A 1160 -21.53 -8.83 81.96
C ARG A 1160 -20.13 -8.62 82.58
N VAL A 1161 -19.04 -8.39 81.80
CA VAL A 1161 -17.83 -7.52 82.08
C VAL A 1161 -17.07 -7.14 80.76
N ARG A 1162 -16.43 -5.94 80.70
CA ARG A 1162 -15.40 -5.38 79.75
C ARG A 1162 -14.09 -5.08 80.57
N PRO A 1163 -12.93 -4.55 80.06
CA PRO A 1163 -12.08 -4.81 78.88
C PRO A 1163 -10.53 -4.88 79.22
N SER A 1164 -9.64 -4.84 78.19
CA SER A 1164 -8.26 -4.25 78.13
C SER A 1164 -6.97 -5.13 78.10
N ASN A 1165 -6.02 -4.64 77.28
CA ASN A 1165 -4.54 -4.86 77.16
C ASN A 1165 -4.05 -6.25 76.70
N GLY A 1166 -2.97 -6.45 75.93
CA GLY A 1166 -1.89 -5.63 75.35
C GLY A 1166 -0.86 -6.60 74.70
N GLU A 1167 0.03 -6.05 73.87
CA GLU A 1167 1.09 -6.68 73.02
C GLU A 1167 0.65 -7.29 71.67
#